data_AF-A0A968SWH3-F1
#
_entry.id   AF-A0A968SWH3-F1
#
_cell.length_a   1.000
_cell.length_b   1.000
_cell.length_c   1.000
_cell.angle_alpha   90.00
_cell.angle_beta   90.00
_cell.angle_gamma   90.00
#
_symmetry.space_group_name_H-M   'P 1'
#
loop_
_entity.id
_entity.type
_entity.pdbx_description
1 polymer ?
#
loop_
_entity_poly.entity_id
_entity_poly.type
_entity_poly.pdbx_seq_one_letter_code
_entity_poly.pdbx_strand_id
1 'polypeptide(L)'
;MLKTIAQEWPTVSCKAVDLDPTQAAYTLAAQLYDEIIADDHLIDVGYVVSRRRTMQAVPADLPQQAEAQVNIDRTSVVLVTGGARGITAEVAYALATRYQPTLVLVGSSPAPPPDESPLTAGRLSPKELKLALINQAHSPNEEVALSKVDASYKRLLKEREIRATLQRIKAAGANVEYVQVDVRDEQAVTHLVEHIYRSYGRLDGLIHGAGIIEDKLLVDKQPDSFDRVFDTKVDGAFLFSRAIHAESLRFTAFFASSAGAFGNRGQCDYAAANGVLNKLAQYLNQRTTGRVVSINWGAWAAGMVSPELAMQFAANGIGLLSVDTGCQAFNNELRYGVKQDAEVVIVAEAVEPNLQVAPGAKLMAHFVAISRSLAWLAYFPARPICRATGKILLRDTTLLPTRHPKQQTSNSSMTLTKVLMIESIVGAGGFLGPLATFDPAQYGVPPASVDGSDPEQWLALKVAYAAFADAGYRSIPDEYQRTSVILGRSGFLNRGTMNQFQHGIVVEQTLDILRSLHPEYSNEDFQAIRDELQKCLPPFNPDQVTGLTPHMAAGRIANRLNLKGPSYTVDAACAASLIAVELGVRDLLSGYIDLALVGGINVAAPIVLFQQLSQLGALSRQARIRPFDQDADGTILGEGLGMVVLKRREDAIRDGDRIYALIKGVGSSSDGRGLGLTAPQVAGEILALERAYAMADLPPHTIGLIEAHGTGTPIGDATELEALAQVFGSRTGRLPFCAIGSVKSMIGHLTPASGIAGLIKTTLALYHKVLPPTLHVDVAHSKLLNDHTPFYLNTVTRPWIHGDVPAPRRAGVNAFGFGGINAHVVLEEHRDADEANSPSCQLEWESELCILAAPSRQALITQLQQLLSVLEATSTFLLKDLAYTLSLTSGSQRCRLAIIATSLDDLRHKLVHALASLNDPTCRQIKGLQGCYFSEEPPGATGKLAFVFPGEGSQYINMLADLCIHFPEVRHWFDLSNQPFIEQHSDSLPRDVFFPLPTIGSHTTASSERSLWQMDVALAGVLAADSALNMLLKRLEICPDAVVGHSSGGIYCSARCRSIKS
;
A
#
# COMPACT_ATOMS: atom_id res chain seq x y z
N MET A 1 -0.82 -10.25 -18.57
CA MET A 1 -0.09 -10.95 -17.49
C MET A 1 -0.28 -10.32 -16.12
N LEU A 2 0.22 -9.10 -15.88
CA LEU A 2 0.20 -8.46 -14.55
C LEU A 2 -1.19 -8.35 -13.90
N LYS A 3 -2.23 -8.12 -14.72
CA LYS A 3 -3.64 -8.10 -14.27
C LYS A 3 -4.10 -9.43 -13.66
N THR A 4 -3.69 -10.55 -14.25
CA THR A 4 -3.95 -11.89 -13.70
C THR A 4 -3.10 -12.16 -12.47
N ILE A 5 -1.83 -11.74 -12.47
CA ILE A 5 -0.94 -11.90 -11.31
C ILE A 5 -1.50 -11.17 -10.09
N ALA A 6 -2.03 -9.96 -10.25
CA ALA A 6 -2.68 -9.22 -9.17
C ALA A 6 -3.88 -9.97 -8.55
N GLN A 7 -4.59 -10.79 -9.34
CA GLN A 7 -5.71 -11.61 -8.85
C GLN A 7 -5.24 -12.93 -8.20
N GLU A 8 -4.13 -13.50 -8.68
CA GLU A 8 -3.56 -14.75 -8.13
C GLU A 8 -2.75 -14.52 -6.85
N TRP A 9 -2.06 -13.39 -6.77
CA TRP A 9 -1.21 -12.98 -5.65
C TRP A 9 -1.67 -11.61 -5.13
N PRO A 10 -2.77 -11.53 -4.36
CA PRO A 10 -3.35 -10.26 -3.90
C PRO A 10 -2.43 -9.48 -2.96
N THR A 11 -1.39 -10.10 -2.42
CA THR A 11 -0.34 -9.46 -1.61
C THR A 11 0.75 -8.80 -2.45
N VAL A 12 0.73 -8.94 -3.78
CA VAL A 12 1.71 -8.39 -4.71
C VAL A 12 1.11 -7.21 -5.45
N SER A 13 1.62 -6.00 -5.21
CA SER A 13 1.31 -4.85 -6.06
C SER A 13 1.94 -5.03 -7.45
N CYS A 14 1.10 -4.95 -8.47
CA CYS A 14 1.44 -5.12 -9.88
C CYS A 14 1.10 -3.83 -10.64
N LYS A 15 2.10 -3.25 -11.31
CA LYS A 15 1.96 -2.05 -12.15
C LYS A 15 2.54 -2.31 -13.54
N ALA A 16 1.78 -1.96 -14.57
CA ALA A 16 2.23 -1.79 -15.95
C ALA A 16 2.29 -0.30 -16.24
N VAL A 17 3.49 0.26 -16.39
CA VAL A 17 3.70 1.72 -16.50
C VAL A 17 4.15 2.08 -17.91
N ASP A 18 3.31 2.81 -18.64
CA ASP A 18 3.59 3.38 -19.97
C ASP A 18 4.27 4.75 -19.79
N LEU A 19 5.49 4.90 -20.30
CA LEU A 19 6.29 6.14 -20.19
C LEU A 19 6.69 6.65 -21.58
N ASP A 20 6.95 7.96 -21.67
CA ASP A 20 7.44 8.60 -22.89
C ASP A 20 8.97 8.48 -23.00
N PRO A 21 9.52 7.61 -23.88
CA PRO A 21 10.95 7.33 -23.94
C PRO A 21 11.79 8.54 -24.40
N THR A 22 11.15 9.62 -24.87
CA THR A 22 11.84 10.86 -25.24
C THR A 22 12.18 11.74 -24.02
N GLN A 23 11.60 11.44 -22.85
CA GLN A 23 11.89 12.16 -21.61
C GLN A 23 13.28 11.82 -21.06
N ALA A 24 13.85 12.75 -20.30
CA ALA A 24 15.12 12.51 -19.63
C ALA A 24 15.02 11.29 -18.70
N ALA A 25 16.08 10.48 -18.66
CA ALA A 25 16.13 9.26 -17.84
C ALA A 25 15.77 9.51 -16.37
N TYR A 26 16.14 10.68 -15.83
CA TYR A 26 15.74 11.10 -14.48
C TYR A 26 14.22 11.24 -14.32
N THR A 27 13.53 11.86 -15.28
CA THR A 27 12.07 12.02 -15.25
C THR A 27 11.37 10.66 -15.34
N LEU A 28 11.86 9.78 -16.20
CA LEU A 28 11.36 8.40 -16.31
C LEU A 28 11.55 7.62 -15.01
N ALA A 29 12.73 7.72 -14.40
CA ALA A 29 13.02 7.07 -13.13
C ALA A 29 12.19 7.63 -11.97
N ALA A 30 11.89 8.93 -11.96
CA ALA A 30 11.02 9.56 -10.97
C ALA A 30 9.57 9.08 -11.12
N GLN A 31 9.04 9.07 -12.34
CA GLN A 31 7.68 8.56 -12.62
C GLN A 31 7.55 7.07 -12.25
N LEU A 32 8.54 6.25 -12.57
CA LEU A 32 8.56 4.84 -12.15
C LEU A 32 8.60 4.69 -10.64
N TYR A 33 9.43 5.48 -9.97
CA TYR A 33 9.51 5.48 -8.52
C TYR A 33 8.16 5.83 -7.89
N ASP A 34 7.51 6.90 -8.39
CA ASP A 34 6.19 7.33 -7.95
C ASP A 34 5.13 6.23 -8.10
N GLU A 35 5.15 5.48 -9.21
CA GLU A 35 4.22 4.35 -9.42
C GLU A 35 4.49 3.15 -8.53
N ILE A 36 5.76 2.86 -8.23
CA ILE A 36 6.14 1.76 -7.35
C ILE A 36 5.62 2.00 -5.93
N ILE A 37 5.65 3.26 -5.46
CA ILE A 37 5.20 3.64 -4.12
C ILE A 37 3.71 4.05 -4.06
N ALA A 38 3.01 4.10 -5.20
CA ALA A 38 1.61 4.50 -5.24
C ALA A 38 0.71 3.44 -4.57
N ASP A 39 0.07 3.81 -3.45
CA ASP A 39 -0.92 2.99 -2.72
C ASP A 39 -2.30 3.04 -3.40
N ASP A 40 -2.35 2.60 -4.65
CA ASP A 40 -3.59 2.36 -5.36
C ASP A 40 -3.56 1.03 -6.11
N HIS A 41 -4.74 0.48 -6.37
CA HIS A 41 -4.89 -0.79 -7.07
C HIS A 41 -4.91 -0.63 -8.60
N LEU A 42 -4.47 0.52 -9.14
CA LEU A 42 -4.41 0.73 -10.59
C LEU A 42 -3.30 -0.14 -11.17
N ILE A 43 -3.62 -0.98 -12.15
CA ILE A 43 -2.63 -1.87 -12.77
C ILE A 43 -2.00 -1.20 -13.98
N ASP A 44 -2.78 -0.61 -14.89
CA ASP A 44 -2.25 0.08 -16.06
C ASP A 44 -2.17 1.59 -15.80
N VAL A 45 -0.97 2.13 -15.83
CA VAL A 45 -0.72 3.55 -15.59
C VAL A 45 0.14 4.11 -16.72
N GLY A 46 -0.13 5.33 -17.17
CA GLY A 46 0.65 6.00 -18.20
C GLY A 46 0.93 7.45 -17.87
N TYR A 47 2.08 7.94 -18.30
CA TYR A 47 2.48 9.34 -18.14
C TYR A 47 2.49 10.08 -19.46
N VAL A 48 1.77 11.20 -19.52
CA VAL A 48 1.80 12.14 -20.66
C VAL A 48 2.03 13.55 -20.13
N VAL A 49 3.15 14.18 -20.51
CA VAL A 49 3.52 15.55 -20.06
C VAL A 49 3.39 15.70 -18.53
N SER A 50 3.97 14.74 -17.79
CA SER A 50 3.95 14.68 -16.31
C SER A 50 2.57 14.48 -15.66
N ARG A 51 1.54 14.12 -16.43
CA ARG A 51 0.24 13.72 -15.89
C ARG A 51 0.11 12.21 -15.87
N ARG A 52 -0.12 11.66 -14.68
CA ARG A 52 -0.49 10.27 -14.43
C ARG A 52 -1.90 10.01 -14.96
N ARG A 53 -2.08 8.91 -15.68
CA ARG A 53 -3.34 8.52 -16.30
C ARG A 53 -3.53 7.01 -16.17
N THR A 54 -4.77 6.54 -16.07
CA THR A 54 -5.09 5.10 -16.01
C THR A 54 -6.09 4.71 -17.08
N MET A 55 -6.22 3.41 -17.30
CA MET A 55 -7.24 2.80 -18.14
C MET A 55 -8.55 2.63 -17.36
N GLN A 56 -9.66 3.17 -17.87
CA GLN A 56 -11.01 2.95 -17.35
C GLN A 56 -11.95 2.56 -18.49
N ALA A 57 -12.75 1.51 -18.27
CA ALA A 57 -13.83 1.16 -19.18
C ALA A 57 -15.01 2.13 -18.97
N VAL A 58 -15.44 2.81 -20.03
CA VAL A 58 -16.55 3.77 -20.02
C VAL A 58 -17.62 3.27 -20.98
N PRO A 59 -18.87 3.02 -20.51
CA PRO A 59 -19.99 2.68 -21.39
C PRO A 59 -20.17 3.72 -22.48
N ALA A 60 -20.32 3.28 -23.72
CA ALA A 60 -20.47 4.14 -24.88
C ALA A 60 -21.25 3.46 -26.00
N ASP A 61 -22.26 4.14 -26.49
CA ASP A 61 -23.12 3.64 -27.55
C ASP A 61 -22.44 3.66 -28.93
N LEU A 62 -22.87 2.78 -29.83
CA LEU A 62 -22.59 2.96 -31.25
C LEU A 62 -23.19 4.30 -31.71
N PRO A 63 -22.43 5.17 -32.40
CA PRO A 63 -23.05 6.32 -33.04
C PRO A 63 -24.07 5.86 -34.09
N GLN A 64 -25.21 6.56 -34.15
CA GLN A 64 -26.30 6.24 -35.09
C GLN A 64 -25.93 6.52 -36.56
N GLN A 65 -24.90 7.34 -36.79
CA GLN A 65 -24.33 7.63 -38.11
C GLN A 65 -22.80 7.50 -38.04
N ALA A 66 -22.20 6.72 -38.95
CA ALA A 66 -20.76 6.47 -38.98
C ALA A 66 -20.03 7.52 -39.83
N GLU A 67 -18.90 8.04 -39.33
CA GLU A 67 -18.03 8.97 -40.10
C GLU A 67 -17.31 8.27 -41.27
N ALA A 68 -17.04 6.97 -41.16
CA ALA A 68 -16.51 6.14 -42.24
C ALA A 68 -16.93 4.67 -42.06
N GLN A 69 -17.81 4.15 -42.92
CA GLN A 69 -18.26 2.75 -42.86
C GLN A 69 -17.22 1.84 -43.52
N VAL A 70 -16.87 0.72 -42.88
CA VAL A 70 -16.11 -0.34 -43.55
C VAL A 70 -16.99 -0.94 -44.66
N ASN A 71 -16.63 -0.65 -45.91
CA ASN A 71 -17.35 -1.16 -47.07
C ASN A 71 -16.92 -2.60 -47.37
N ILE A 72 -17.75 -3.59 -47.00
CA ILE A 72 -17.58 -5.00 -47.37
C ILE A 72 -18.65 -5.33 -48.40
N ASP A 73 -18.22 -5.90 -49.51
CA ASP A 73 -19.06 -6.25 -50.65
C ASP A 73 -18.68 -7.66 -51.19
N ARG A 74 -19.41 -8.13 -52.20
CA ARG A 74 -19.17 -9.44 -52.83
C ARG A 74 -17.79 -9.59 -53.47
N THR A 75 -17.11 -8.49 -53.77
CA THR A 75 -15.76 -8.49 -54.36
C THR A 75 -14.66 -8.49 -53.31
N SER A 76 -15.03 -8.30 -52.03
CA SER A 76 -14.08 -8.24 -50.93
C SER A 76 -13.51 -9.61 -50.61
N VAL A 77 -12.21 -9.65 -50.30
CA VAL A 77 -11.52 -10.86 -49.85
C VAL A 77 -11.14 -10.69 -48.38
N VAL A 78 -11.59 -11.60 -47.51
CA VAL A 78 -11.34 -11.53 -46.07
C VAL A 78 -10.63 -12.79 -45.60
N LEU A 79 -9.47 -12.59 -44.97
CA LEU A 79 -8.68 -13.64 -44.33
C LEU A 79 -9.16 -13.81 -42.88
N VAL A 80 -9.47 -15.05 -42.47
CA VAL A 80 -9.96 -15.38 -41.12
C VAL A 80 -9.11 -16.48 -40.50
N THR A 81 -8.30 -16.14 -39.49
CA THR A 81 -7.49 -17.11 -38.75
C THR A 81 -8.30 -17.72 -37.60
N GLY A 82 -8.16 -19.02 -37.38
CA GLY A 82 -9.03 -19.75 -36.44
C GLY A 82 -10.50 -19.83 -36.90
N GLY A 83 -10.79 -19.50 -38.16
CA GLY A 83 -12.13 -19.22 -38.67
C GLY A 83 -12.97 -20.43 -39.09
N ALA A 84 -12.47 -21.65 -38.95
CA ALA A 84 -13.20 -22.84 -39.43
C ALA A 84 -13.99 -23.56 -38.33
N ARG A 85 -13.78 -23.19 -37.06
CA ARG A 85 -14.39 -23.81 -35.87
C ARG A 85 -14.69 -22.75 -34.80
N GLY A 86 -15.63 -23.03 -33.90
CA GLY A 86 -15.97 -22.14 -32.78
C GLY A 86 -16.53 -20.76 -33.16
N ILE A 87 -16.37 -19.77 -32.27
CA ILE A 87 -16.98 -18.43 -32.40
C ILE A 87 -16.51 -17.69 -33.65
N THR A 88 -15.23 -17.77 -33.99
CA THR A 88 -14.69 -17.12 -35.20
C THR A 88 -15.35 -17.64 -36.47
N ALA A 89 -15.74 -18.92 -36.52
CA ALA A 89 -16.49 -19.48 -37.64
C ALA A 89 -17.93 -18.96 -37.73
N GLU A 90 -18.59 -18.76 -36.59
CA GLU A 90 -19.94 -18.18 -36.56
C GLU A 90 -19.92 -16.71 -37.00
N VAL A 91 -18.88 -15.94 -36.65
CA VAL A 91 -18.69 -14.58 -37.17
C VAL A 91 -18.38 -14.58 -38.67
N ALA A 92 -17.53 -15.50 -39.13
CA ALA A 92 -17.26 -15.67 -40.57
C ALA A 92 -18.53 -16.02 -41.35
N TYR A 93 -19.38 -16.89 -40.80
CA TYR A 93 -20.68 -17.21 -41.36
C TYR A 93 -21.62 -16.00 -41.37
N ALA A 94 -21.69 -15.21 -40.29
CA ALA A 94 -22.51 -14.00 -40.26
C ALA A 94 -22.07 -12.98 -41.33
N LEU A 95 -20.76 -12.83 -41.56
CA LEU A 95 -20.23 -12.03 -42.68
C LEU A 95 -20.62 -12.61 -44.04
N ALA A 96 -20.53 -13.92 -44.21
CA ALA A 96 -20.93 -14.62 -45.43
C ALA A 96 -22.41 -14.38 -45.77
N THR A 97 -23.30 -14.55 -44.79
CA THR A 97 -24.74 -14.31 -44.96
C THR A 97 -25.05 -12.86 -45.31
N ARG A 98 -24.31 -11.90 -44.75
CA ARG A 98 -24.61 -10.47 -44.90
C ARG A 98 -24.02 -9.85 -46.17
N TYR A 99 -22.77 -10.14 -46.48
CA TYR A 99 -22.01 -9.46 -47.53
C TYR A 99 -21.61 -10.36 -48.69
N GLN A 100 -21.68 -11.68 -48.50
CA GLN A 100 -21.25 -12.69 -49.48
C GLN A 100 -19.84 -12.45 -50.07
N PRO A 101 -18.81 -12.16 -49.25
CA PRO A 101 -17.45 -11.94 -49.72
C PRO A 101 -16.78 -13.28 -50.09
N THR A 102 -15.53 -13.21 -50.53
CA THR A 102 -14.65 -14.39 -50.55
C THR A 102 -13.95 -14.51 -49.20
N LEU A 103 -14.15 -15.64 -48.51
CA LEU A 103 -13.54 -15.93 -47.21
C LEU A 103 -12.41 -16.95 -47.34
N VAL A 104 -11.21 -16.59 -46.89
CA VAL A 104 -10.08 -17.51 -46.76
C VAL A 104 -9.97 -17.89 -45.29
N LEU A 105 -10.45 -19.09 -44.95
CA LEU A 105 -10.42 -19.61 -43.58
C LEU A 105 -9.13 -20.38 -43.33
N VAL A 106 -8.44 -20.06 -42.23
CA VAL A 106 -7.16 -20.65 -41.89
C VAL A 106 -7.24 -21.37 -40.55
N GLY A 107 -6.70 -22.59 -40.50
CA GLY A 107 -6.55 -23.35 -39.27
C GLY A 107 -5.41 -24.37 -39.35
N SER A 108 -4.93 -24.81 -38.18
CA SER A 108 -3.85 -25.81 -38.09
C SER A 108 -4.30 -27.23 -38.41
N SER A 109 -5.61 -27.48 -38.44
CA SER A 109 -6.17 -28.80 -38.73
C SER A 109 -6.15 -29.09 -40.24
N PRO A 110 -5.89 -30.34 -40.67
CA PRO A 110 -5.97 -30.71 -42.08
C PRO A 110 -7.32 -30.39 -42.70
N ALA A 111 -7.32 -30.03 -43.98
CA ALA A 111 -8.56 -29.86 -44.73
C ALA A 111 -9.36 -31.17 -44.74
N PRO A 112 -10.64 -31.17 -44.33
CA PRO A 112 -11.43 -32.39 -44.34
C PRO A 112 -11.63 -32.86 -45.79
N PRO A 113 -11.63 -34.18 -46.05
CA PRO A 113 -12.04 -34.69 -47.34
C PRO A 113 -13.48 -34.27 -47.65
N PRO A 114 -13.83 -34.06 -48.94
CA PRO A 114 -15.13 -33.55 -49.35
C PRO A 114 -16.28 -34.41 -48.81
N ASP A 115 -16.10 -35.73 -48.84
CA ASP A 115 -17.04 -36.70 -48.31
C ASP A 115 -16.52 -37.36 -47.02
N GLU A 116 -17.44 -37.65 -46.11
CA GLU A 116 -17.11 -38.45 -44.92
C GLU A 116 -17.05 -39.95 -45.28
N SER A 117 -16.17 -40.70 -44.63
CA SER A 117 -16.11 -42.15 -44.76
C SER A 117 -17.50 -42.78 -44.54
N PRO A 118 -17.96 -43.72 -45.39
CA PRO A 118 -19.21 -44.46 -45.19
C PRO A 118 -19.28 -45.19 -43.84
N LEU A 119 -18.11 -45.51 -43.26
CA LEU A 119 -18.00 -46.18 -41.96
C LEU A 119 -18.32 -45.27 -40.77
N THR A 120 -18.28 -43.95 -40.93
CA THR A 120 -18.57 -42.99 -39.87
C THR A 120 -19.80 -42.13 -40.19
N ALA A 121 -20.12 -41.94 -41.49
CA ALA A 121 -21.29 -41.23 -41.96
C ALA A 121 -22.59 -41.76 -41.31
N GLY A 122 -23.47 -40.83 -40.90
CA GLY A 122 -24.76 -41.14 -40.27
C GLY A 122 -24.71 -41.56 -38.79
N ARG A 123 -23.52 -41.84 -38.22
CA ARG A 123 -23.37 -42.19 -36.80
C ARG A 123 -23.20 -40.95 -35.93
N LEU A 124 -23.96 -40.85 -34.85
CA LEU A 124 -23.99 -39.68 -33.96
C LEU A 124 -23.50 -39.99 -32.55
N SER A 125 -23.65 -41.23 -32.06
CA SER A 125 -23.23 -41.53 -30.69
C SER A 125 -21.70 -41.70 -30.57
N PRO A 126 -21.09 -41.24 -29.46
CA PRO A 126 -19.65 -41.44 -29.22
C PRO A 126 -19.23 -42.91 -29.26
N LYS A 127 -20.10 -43.81 -28.79
CA LYS A 127 -19.83 -45.25 -28.73
C LYS A 127 -19.78 -45.87 -30.13
N GLU A 128 -20.74 -45.54 -31.01
CA GLU A 128 -20.77 -46.03 -32.39
C GLU A 128 -19.59 -45.50 -33.22
N LEU A 129 -19.23 -44.23 -33.01
CA LEU A 129 -18.11 -43.59 -33.71
C LEU A 129 -16.76 -44.19 -33.30
N LYS A 130 -16.52 -44.38 -32.00
CA LYS A 130 -15.29 -45.03 -31.53
C LYS A 130 -15.19 -46.49 -32.00
N LEU A 131 -16.30 -47.23 -32.00
CA LEU A 131 -16.34 -48.61 -32.49
C LEU A 131 -16.03 -48.68 -34.00
N ALA A 132 -16.59 -47.77 -34.81
CA ALA A 132 -16.30 -47.70 -36.24
C ALA A 132 -14.81 -47.38 -36.52
N LEU A 133 -14.21 -46.48 -35.73
CA LEU A 133 -12.79 -46.14 -35.84
C LEU A 133 -11.87 -47.30 -35.39
N ILE A 134 -12.28 -48.07 -34.38
CA ILE A 134 -11.58 -49.30 -33.98
C ILE A 134 -11.58 -50.32 -35.12
N ASN A 135 -12.75 -50.56 -35.72
CA ASN A 135 -12.90 -51.51 -36.83
C ASN A 135 -12.13 -51.08 -38.08
N GLN A 136 -11.95 -49.78 -38.29
CA GLN A 136 -11.16 -49.21 -39.38
C GLN A 136 -9.64 -49.32 -39.16
N ALA A 137 -9.19 -49.35 -37.90
CA ALA A 137 -7.77 -49.45 -37.52
C ALA A 137 -7.26 -50.91 -37.40
N HIS A 138 -8.14 -51.91 -37.51
CA HIS A 138 -7.75 -53.32 -37.47
C HIS A 138 -7.01 -53.73 -38.76
N SER A 139 -5.68 -53.81 -38.68
CA SER A 139 -4.91 -54.77 -39.48
C SER A 139 -4.91 -56.12 -38.74
N PRO A 140 -4.85 -57.28 -39.43
CA PRO A 140 -5.06 -58.59 -38.80
C PRO A 140 -4.06 -59.00 -37.68
N ASN A 141 -3.07 -58.17 -37.32
CA ASN A 141 -2.00 -58.52 -36.39
C ASN A 141 -1.48 -57.35 -35.50
N GLU A 142 -2.28 -56.31 -35.23
CA GLU A 142 -1.83 -55.18 -34.37
C GLU A 142 -2.90 -54.77 -33.33
N GLU A 143 -2.52 -54.73 -32.04
CA GLU A 143 -3.38 -54.17 -30.97
C GLU A 143 -3.50 -52.65 -31.12
N VAL A 144 -4.72 -52.14 -31.30
CA VAL A 144 -4.96 -50.70 -31.44
C VAL A 144 -5.03 -50.04 -30.05
N ALA A 145 -4.02 -49.24 -29.72
CA ALA A 145 -4.01 -48.46 -28.47
C ALA A 145 -5.22 -47.49 -28.39
N LEU A 146 -5.93 -47.50 -27.26
CA LEU A 146 -7.11 -46.66 -26.99
C LEU A 146 -6.86 -45.15 -27.22
N SER A 147 -5.65 -44.68 -26.93
CA SER A 147 -5.23 -43.29 -27.17
C SER A 147 -5.26 -42.90 -28.65
N LYS A 148 -4.94 -43.82 -29.57
CA LYS A 148 -5.02 -43.60 -31.03
C LYS A 148 -6.48 -43.50 -31.49
N VAL A 149 -7.38 -44.31 -30.91
CA VAL A 149 -8.82 -44.27 -31.20
C VAL A 149 -9.42 -42.93 -30.75
N ASP A 150 -9.09 -42.47 -29.55
CA ASP A 150 -9.55 -41.18 -29.03
C ASP A 150 -9.01 -40.00 -29.83
N ALA A 151 -7.76 -40.06 -30.30
CA ALA A 151 -7.19 -39.05 -31.19
C ALA A 151 -7.92 -39.00 -32.54
N SER A 152 -8.18 -40.16 -33.15
CA SER A 152 -8.95 -40.28 -34.40
C SER A 152 -10.39 -39.81 -34.25
N TYR A 153 -11.03 -40.11 -33.11
CA TYR A 153 -12.37 -39.64 -32.79
C TYR A 153 -12.44 -38.12 -32.68
N LYS A 154 -11.51 -37.52 -31.92
CA LYS A 154 -11.39 -36.06 -31.82
C LYS A 154 -11.12 -35.43 -33.19
N ARG A 155 -10.26 -36.03 -34.02
CA ARG A 155 -9.98 -35.56 -35.38
C ARG A 155 -11.23 -35.57 -36.26
N LEU A 156 -12.00 -36.66 -36.26
CA LEU A 156 -13.24 -36.78 -37.03
C LEU A 156 -14.27 -35.71 -36.66
N LEU A 157 -14.43 -35.41 -35.37
CA LEU A 157 -15.34 -34.34 -34.92
C LEU A 157 -14.90 -32.97 -35.44
N LYS A 158 -13.59 -32.67 -35.45
CA LYS A 158 -13.05 -31.43 -36.03
C LYS A 158 -13.32 -31.36 -37.54
N GLU A 159 -13.10 -32.47 -38.25
CA GLU A 159 -13.34 -32.55 -39.70
C GLU A 159 -14.83 -32.30 -40.05
N ARG A 160 -15.76 -32.89 -39.26
CA ARG A 160 -17.19 -32.64 -39.41
C ARG A 160 -17.57 -31.18 -39.19
N GLU A 161 -17.03 -30.57 -38.12
CA GLU A 161 -17.27 -29.15 -37.80
C GLU A 161 -16.78 -28.24 -38.93
N ILE A 162 -15.56 -28.44 -39.43
CA ILE A 162 -14.99 -27.67 -40.55
C ILE A 162 -15.86 -27.86 -41.81
N ARG A 163 -16.22 -29.10 -42.15
CA ARG A 163 -17.06 -29.39 -43.33
C ARG A 163 -18.41 -28.67 -43.24
N ALA A 164 -19.05 -28.73 -42.08
CA ALA A 164 -20.34 -28.07 -41.84
C ALA A 164 -20.23 -26.54 -41.98
N THR A 165 -19.17 -25.93 -41.43
CA THR A 165 -18.89 -24.49 -41.60
C THR A 165 -18.73 -24.11 -43.07
N LEU A 166 -17.91 -24.86 -43.82
CA LEU A 166 -17.67 -24.58 -45.24
C LEU A 166 -18.96 -24.73 -46.08
N GLN A 167 -19.76 -25.76 -45.81
CA GLN A 167 -21.04 -25.96 -46.47
C GLN A 167 -22.03 -24.83 -46.15
N ARG A 168 -22.12 -24.41 -44.89
CA ARG A 168 -22.96 -23.29 -44.46
C ARG A 168 -22.57 -21.99 -45.17
N ILE A 169 -21.28 -21.67 -45.22
CA ILE A 169 -20.77 -20.46 -45.90
C ILE A 169 -21.09 -20.49 -47.41
N LYS A 170 -20.86 -21.62 -48.07
CA LYS A 170 -21.21 -21.80 -49.50
C LYS A 170 -22.72 -21.65 -49.73
N ALA A 171 -23.54 -22.25 -48.87
CA ALA A 171 -25.00 -22.17 -48.95
C ALA A 171 -25.52 -20.73 -48.72
N ALA A 172 -24.79 -19.90 -47.97
CA ALA A 172 -25.11 -18.48 -47.81
C ALA A 172 -24.78 -17.62 -49.04
N GLY A 173 -24.12 -18.20 -50.06
CA GLY A 173 -23.77 -17.53 -51.32
C GLY A 173 -22.39 -16.86 -51.32
N ALA A 174 -21.57 -17.09 -50.29
CA ALA A 174 -20.18 -16.61 -50.23
C ALA A 174 -19.21 -17.65 -50.83
N ASN A 175 -18.10 -17.18 -51.38
CA ASN A 175 -16.99 -18.07 -51.75
C ASN A 175 -16.16 -18.38 -50.50
N VAL A 176 -15.70 -19.62 -50.36
CA VAL A 176 -14.86 -20.02 -49.23
C VAL A 176 -13.76 -20.99 -49.62
N GLU A 177 -12.55 -20.66 -49.21
CA GLU A 177 -11.36 -21.49 -49.29
C GLU A 177 -10.91 -21.81 -47.86
N TYR A 178 -10.54 -23.08 -47.60
CA TYR A 178 -9.91 -23.47 -46.35
C TYR A 178 -8.45 -23.83 -46.61
N VAL A 179 -7.53 -23.18 -45.91
CA VAL A 179 -6.10 -23.43 -46.04
C VAL A 179 -5.55 -23.90 -44.69
N GLN A 180 -4.83 -25.02 -44.70
CA GLN A 180 -4.14 -25.50 -43.52
C GLN A 180 -2.83 -24.74 -43.34
N VAL A 181 -2.74 -23.94 -42.28
CA VAL A 181 -1.52 -23.18 -41.92
C VAL A 181 -1.39 -23.15 -40.40
N ASP A 182 -0.18 -23.42 -39.91
CA ASP A 182 0.19 -23.02 -38.55
C ASP A 182 0.54 -21.54 -38.59
N VAL A 183 -0.25 -20.72 -37.90
CA VAL A 183 -0.11 -19.26 -37.93
C VAL A 183 1.20 -18.78 -37.29
N ARG A 184 1.96 -19.66 -36.63
CA ARG A 184 3.27 -19.36 -36.05
C ARG A 184 4.42 -19.58 -37.03
N ASP A 185 4.18 -20.22 -38.17
CA ASP A 185 5.17 -20.50 -39.20
C ASP A 185 5.25 -19.32 -40.19
N GLU A 186 6.33 -18.54 -40.12
CA GLU A 186 6.56 -17.37 -40.98
C GLU A 186 6.52 -17.73 -42.47
N GLN A 187 7.13 -18.84 -42.88
CA GLN A 187 7.16 -19.23 -44.30
C GLN A 187 5.78 -19.62 -44.80
N ALA A 188 5.02 -20.37 -43.98
CA ALA A 188 3.66 -20.77 -44.34
C ALA A 188 2.71 -19.57 -44.40
N VAL A 189 2.84 -18.60 -43.48
CA VAL A 189 2.07 -17.35 -43.50
C VAL A 189 2.41 -16.50 -44.73
N THR A 190 3.68 -16.32 -45.06
CA THR A 190 4.10 -15.58 -46.25
C THR A 190 3.55 -16.21 -47.52
N HIS A 191 3.71 -17.53 -47.69
CA HIS A 191 3.17 -18.25 -48.85
C HIS A 191 1.65 -18.15 -48.96
N LEU A 192 0.93 -18.21 -47.83
CA LEU A 192 -0.52 -18.02 -47.81
C LEU A 192 -0.90 -16.63 -48.31
N VAL A 193 -0.25 -15.57 -47.83
CA VAL A 193 -0.56 -14.20 -48.24
C VAL A 193 -0.24 -13.99 -49.71
N GLU A 194 0.90 -14.50 -50.19
CA GLU A 194 1.25 -14.48 -51.62
C GLU A 194 0.22 -15.25 -52.48
N HIS A 195 -0.25 -16.41 -52.00
CA HIS A 195 -1.30 -17.18 -52.66
C HIS A 195 -2.60 -16.40 -52.77
N ILE A 196 -3.01 -15.70 -51.72
CA ILE A 196 -4.22 -14.86 -51.72
C ILE A 196 -4.10 -13.74 -52.77
N TYR A 197 -2.98 -12.99 -52.76
CA TYR A 197 -2.78 -11.94 -53.75
C TYR A 197 -2.67 -12.50 -55.18
N ARG A 198 -2.04 -13.67 -55.37
CA ARG A 198 -1.94 -14.32 -56.68
C ARG A 198 -3.29 -14.82 -57.19
N SER A 199 -4.11 -15.41 -56.32
CA SER A 199 -5.37 -16.07 -56.68
C SER A 199 -6.53 -15.09 -56.81
N TYR A 200 -6.57 -14.06 -55.97
CA TYR A 200 -7.69 -13.13 -55.89
C TYR A 200 -7.33 -11.67 -56.23
N GLY A 201 -6.04 -11.34 -56.36
CA GLY A 201 -5.55 -10.00 -56.71
C GLY A 201 -5.66 -8.95 -55.60
N ARG A 202 -6.27 -9.29 -54.45
CA ARG A 202 -6.59 -8.35 -53.37
C ARG A 202 -6.79 -9.05 -52.03
N LEU A 203 -6.66 -8.29 -50.95
CA LEU A 203 -7.00 -8.68 -49.58
C LEU A 203 -7.55 -7.46 -48.84
N ASP A 204 -8.82 -7.47 -48.49
CA ASP A 204 -9.55 -6.30 -47.96
C ASP A 204 -9.77 -6.36 -46.44
N GLY A 205 -9.70 -7.54 -45.83
CA GLY A 205 -9.99 -7.71 -44.41
C GLY A 205 -9.16 -8.80 -43.75
N LEU A 206 -8.78 -8.56 -42.50
CA LEU A 206 -8.17 -9.57 -41.62
C LEU A 206 -9.03 -9.73 -40.36
N ILE A 207 -9.40 -10.97 -40.03
CA ILE A 207 -9.95 -11.36 -38.74
C ILE A 207 -8.98 -12.34 -38.10
N HIS A 208 -8.31 -11.90 -37.05
CA HIS A 208 -7.38 -12.75 -36.32
C HIS A 208 -8.05 -13.36 -35.10
N GLY A 209 -8.58 -14.57 -35.27
CA GLY A 209 -9.29 -15.34 -34.25
C GLY A 209 -8.56 -16.61 -33.81
N ALA A 210 -7.33 -16.85 -34.29
CA ALA A 210 -6.51 -17.94 -33.81
C ALA A 210 -6.21 -17.79 -32.31
N GLY A 211 -6.26 -18.90 -31.59
CA GLY A 211 -5.98 -18.93 -30.16
C GLY A 211 -6.31 -20.30 -29.56
N ILE A 212 -5.64 -20.59 -28.45
CA ILE A 212 -5.88 -21.75 -27.60
C ILE A 212 -5.91 -21.29 -26.14
N ILE A 213 -6.44 -22.12 -25.25
CA ILE A 213 -6.42 -21.90 -23.80
C ILE A 213 -5.86 -23.16 -23.13
N GLU A 214 -5.03 -22.98 -22.11
CA GLU A 214 -4.46 -24.06 -21.29
C GLU A 214 -4.45 -23.62 -19.82
N ASP A 215 -5.61 -23.20 -19.30
CA ASP A 215 -5.76 -22.51 -18.01
C ASP A 215 -5.11 -23.26 -16.84
N LYS A 216 -4.21 -22.56 -16.13
CA LYS A 216 -3.52 -22.99 -14.91
C LYS A 216 -3.06 -21.76 -14.14
N LEU A 217 -3.01 -21.86 -12.81
CA LEU A 217 -2.33 -20.85 -12.00
C LEU A 217 -0.88 -20.70 -12.45
N LEU A 218 -0.32 -19.50 -12.34
CA LEU A 218 1.04 -19.19 -12.81
C LEU A 218 2.08 -20.12 -12.19
N VAL A 219 1.91 -20.52 -10.93
CA VAL A 219 2.79 -21.45 -10.21
C VAL A 219 2.80 -22.87 -10.82
N ASP A 220 1.70 -23.29 -11.44
CA ASP A 220 1.54 -24.62 -12.03
C ASP A 220 1.71 -24.61 -13.56
N LYS A 221 1.94 -23.42 -14.14
CA LYS A 221 2.05 -23.20 -15.57
C LYS A 221 3.43 -23.61 -16.06
N GLN A 222 3.47 -24.50 -17.05
CA GLN A 222 4.72 -24.89 -17.69
C GLN A 222 5.11 -23.87 -18.78
N PRO A 223 6.39 -23.50 -18.93
CA PRO A 223 6.84 -22.56 -19.97
C PRO A 223 6.33 -22.90 -21.37
N ASP A 224 6.49 -24.16 -21.81
CA ASP A 224 6.01 -24.59 -23.14
C ASP A 224 4.50 -24.41 -23.32
N SER A 225 3.71 -24.51 -22.24
CA SER A 225 2.26 -24.28 -22.25
C SER A 225 1.94 -22.80 -22.39
N PHE A 226 2.69 -21.94 -21.69
CA PHE A 226 2.61 -20.49 -21.81
C PHE A 226 2.92 -20.06 -23.25
N ASP A 227 4.05 -20.49 -23.80
CA ASP A 227 4.52 -20.11 -25.14
C ASP A 227 3.51 -20.55 -26.20
N ARG A 228 3.01 -21.79 -26.13
CA ARG A 228 1.96 -22.26 -27.06
C ARG A 228 0.72 -21.36 -27.05
N VAL A 229 0.22 -20.94 -25.90
CA VAL A 229 -0.98 -20.08 -25.79
C VAL A 229 -0.67 -18.67 -26.28
N PHE A 230 0.46 -18.12 -25.85
CA PHE A 230 0.88 -16.76 -26.18
C PHE A 230 1.19 -16.62 -27.67
N ASP A 231 2.09 -17.44 -28.20
CA ASP A 231 2.62 -17.37 -29.57
C ASP A 231 1.52 -17.62 -30.61
N THR A 232 0.58 -18.54 -30.33
CA THR A 232 -0.54 -18.82 -31.26
C THR A 232 -1.37 -17.55 -31.55
N LYS A 233 -1.52 -16.66 -30.54
CA LYS A 233 -2.20 -15.38 -30.72
C LYS A 233 -1.24 -14.30 -31.21
N VAL A 234 -0.07 -14.17 -30.59
CA VAL A 234 0.81 -13.03 -30.76
C VAL A 234 1.65 -13.13 -32.02
N ASP A 235 2.38 -14.22 -32.21
CA ASP A 235 3.25 -14.38 -33.38
C ASP A 235 2.43 -14.37 -34.67
N GLY A 236 1.30 -15.07 -34.69
CA GLY A 236 0.39 -15.03 -35.83
C GLY A 236 -0.04 -13.61 -36.18
N ALA A 237 -0.41 -12.80 -35.18
CA ALA A 237 -0.79 -11.40 -35.42
C ALA A 237 0.37 -10.57 -35.99
N PHE A 238 1.59 -10.73 -35.46
CA PHE A 238 2.77 -10.03 -35.96
C PHE A 238 3.13 -10.47 -37.38
N LEU A 239 3.13 -11.77 -37.66
CA LEU A 239 3.43 -12.34 -38.97
C LEU A 239 2.45 -11.85 -40.03
N PHE A 240 1.13 -11.89 -39.77
CA PHE A 240 0.14 -11.33 -40.70
C PHE A 240 0.29 -9.82 -40.87
N SER A 241 0.57 -9.07 -39.79
CA SER A 241 0.78 -7.61 -39.89
C SER A 241 2.00 -7.22 -40.74
N ARG A 242 3.02 -8.09 -40.81
CA ARG A 242 4.23 -7.89 -41.64
C ARG A 242 4.03 -8.40 -43.07
N ALA A 243 3.32 -9.51 -43.25
CA ALA A 243 3.15 -10.16 -44.55
C ALA A 243 2.10 -9.46 -45.43
N ILE A 244 1.06 -8.87 -44.83
CA ILE A 244 -0.03 -8.22 -45.57
C ILE A 244 0.32 -6.76 -45.87
N HIS A 245 0.00 -6.28 -47.08
CA HIS A 245 0.11 -4.86 -47.41
C HIS A 245 -0.95 -4.06 -46.64
N ALA A 246 -0.55 -3.39 -45.57
CA ALA A 246 -1.46 -2.72 -44.64
C ALA A 246 -2.36 -1.66 -45.31
N GLU A 247 -1.89 -1.03 -46.38
CA GLU A 247 -2.66 -0.06 -47.19
C GLU A 247 -3.82 -0.70 -47.97
N SER A 248 -3.77 -2.02 -48.21
CA SER A 248 -4.83 -2.75 -48.92
C SER A 248 -6.00 -3.16 -48.03
N LEU A 249 -5.81 -3.16 -46.70
CA LEU A 249 -6.83 -3.59 -45.74
C LEU A 249 -7.84 -2.47 -45.46
N ARG A 250 -9.12 -2.76 -45.72
CA ARG A 250 -10.27 -1.95 -45.30
C ARG A 250 -10.54 -2.11 -43.81
N PHE A 251 -10.30 -3.31 -43.25
CA PHE A 251 -10.37 -3.53 -41.81
C PHE A 251 -9.42 -4.62 -41.30
N THR A 252 -9.07 -4.53 -40.02
CA THR A 252 -8.42 -5.59 -39.23
C THR A 252 -9.14 -5.71 -37.90
N ALA A 253 -9.62 -6.91 -37.58
CA ALA A 253 -10.26 -7.21 -36.31
C ALA A 253 -9.47 -8.27 -35.56
N PHE A 254 -8.90 -7.91 -34.41
CA PHE A 254 -8.30 -8.86 -33.48
C PHE A 254 -9.37 -9.35 -32.51
N PHE A 255 -9.52 -10.68 -32.41
CA PHE A 255 -10.41 -11.28 -31.41
C PHE A 255 -9.60 -11.45 -30.13
N ALA A 256 -9.64 -10.40 -29.33
CA ALA A 256 -9.10 -10.37 -27.99
C ALA A 256 -10.12 -10.89 -26.96
N SER A 257 -9.80 -10.78 -25.68
CA SER A 257 -10.66 -11.23 -24.59
C SER A 257 -10.67 -10.17 -23.50
N SER A 258 -11.80 -10.05 -22.81
CA SER A 258 -11.93 -9.29 -21.55
C SER A 258 -10.84 -9.64 -20.52
N ALA A 259 -10.29 -10.87 -20.54
CA ALA A 259 -9.12 -11.24 -19.74
C ALA A 259 -7.86 -10.42 -20.05
N GLY A 260 -7.69 -9.91 -21.28
CA GLY A 260 -6.61 -8.96 -21.61
C GLY A 260 -6.85 -7.57 -21.03
N ALA A 261 -8.12 -7.15 -20.95
CA ALA A 261 -8.50 -5.86 -20.38
C ALA A 261 -8.48 -5.85 -18.84
N PHE A 262 -8.95 -6.93 -18.19
CA PHE A 262 -9.17 -6.96 -16.73
C PHE A 262 -8.34 -8.01 -15.98
N GLY A 263 -7.69 -8.94 -16.68
CA GLY A 263 -7.10 -10.14 -16.08
C GLY A 263 -8.17 -11.18 -15.76
N ASN A 264 -7.74 -12.43 -15.66
CA ASN A 264 -8.56 -13.52 -15.15
C ASN A 264 -7.66 -14.57 -14.50
N ARG A 265 -8.07 -15.09 -13.34
CA ARG A 265 -7.31 -16.07 -12.57
C ARG A 265 -7.08 -17.35 -13.38
N GLY A 266 -5.84 -17.83 -13.41
CA GLY A 266 -5.43 -19.02 -14.16
C GLY A 266 -5.17 -18.80 -15.66
N GLN A 267 -5.27 -17.55 -16.13
CA GLN A 267 -5.15 -17.19 -17.55
C GLN A 267 -4.02 -16.19 -17.80
N CYS A 268 -2.87 -16.33 -17.13
CA CYS A 268 -1.80 -15.34 -17.14
C CYS A 268 -1.19 -15.07 -18.53
N ASP A 269 -0.98 -16.14 -19.29
CA ASP A 269 -0.50 -16.21 -20.68
C ASP A 269 -1.56 -15.70 -21.67
N TYR A 270 -2.79 -16.19 -21.53
CA TYR A 270 -3.91 -15.79 -22.37
C TYR A 270 -4.21 -14.29 -22.21
N ALA A 271 -4.26 -13.79 -20.98
CA ALA A 271 -4.41 -12.36 -20.69
C ALA A 271 -3.23 -11.54 -21.24
N ALA A 272 -2.00 -12.06 -21.20
CA ALA A 272 -0.84 -11.41 -21.81
C ALA A 272 -0.98 -11.29 -23.34
N ALA A 273 -1.33 -12.40 -23.98
CA ALA A 273 -1.48 -12.49 -25.44
C ALA A 273 -2.54 -11.51 -25.96
N ASN A 274 -3.71 -11.47 -25.31
CA ASN A 274 -4.79 -10.55 -25.68
C ASN A 274 -4.42 -9.08 -25.39
N GLY A 275 -3.64 -8.80 -24.35
CA GLY A 275 -3.11 -7.46 -24.09
C GLY A 275 -2.15 -6.97 -25.20
N VAL A 276 -1.32 -7.87 -25.75
CA VAL A 276 -0.47 -7.55 -26.91
C VAL A 276 -1.31 -7.24 -28.14
N LEU A 277 -2.39 -8.00 -28.40
CA LEU A 277 -3.31 -7.70 -29.50
C LEU A 277 -3.96 -6.33 -29.37
N ASN A 278 -4.33 -5.91 -28.15
CA ASN A 278 -4.87 -4.58 -27.90
C ASN A 278 -3.88 -3.48 -28.28
N LYS A 279 -2.62 -3.59 -27.85
CA LYS A 279 -1.57 -2.61 -28.19
C LYS A 279 -1.18 -2.64 -29.66
N LEU A 280 -1.15 -3.83 -30.29
CA LEU A 280 -0.91 -3.97 -31.73
C LEU A 280 -2.03 -3.32 -32.55
N ALA A 281 -3.29 -3.47 -32.13
CA ALA A 281 -4.41 -2.80 -32.77
C ALA A 281 -4.29 -1.28 -32.70
N GLN A 282 -3.94 -0.72 -31.54
CA GLN A 282 -3.67 0.71 -31.38
C GLN A 282 -2.52 1.18 -32.29
N TYR A 283 -1.43 0.42 -32.35
CA TYR A 283 -0.27 0.71 -33.19
C TYR A 283 -0.60 0.74 -34.69
N LEU A 284 -1.33 -0.27 -35.17
CA LEU A 284 -1.74 -0.41 -36.56
C LEU A 284 -2.81 0.63 -36.93
N ASN A 285 -3.79 0.88 -36.06
CA ASN A 285 -4.86 1.85 -36.32
C ASN A 285 -4.34 3.27 -36.63
N GLN A 286 -3.23 3.66 -36.03
CA GLN A 286 -2.56 4.95 -36.29
C GLN A 286 -1.83 4.99 -37.65
N ARG A 287 -1.50 3.84 -38.23
CA ARG A 287 -0.66 3.69 -39.42
C ARG A 287 -1.41 3.21 -40.65
N THR A 288 -2.64 2.74 -40.49
CA THR A 288 -3.47 2.26 -41.58
C THR A 288 -4.64 3.19 -41.84
N THR A 289 -5.08 3.27 -43.09
CA THR A 289 -6.30 4.00 -43.47
C THR A 289 -7.56 3.24 -43.07
N GLY A 290 -7.54 1.91 -43.18
CA GLY A 290 -8.62 1.01 -42.77
C GLY A 290 -8.88 0.97 -41.26
N ARG A 291 -10.04 0.43 -40.89
CA ARG A 291 -10.49 0.28 -39.50
C ARG A 291 -9.71 -0.83 -38.81
N VAL A 292 -8.94 -0.52 -37.77
CA VAL A 292 -8.31 -1.55 -36.92
C VAL A 292 -8.96 -1.53 -35.56
N VAL A 293 -9.38 -2.69 -35.08
CA VAL A 293 -10.03 -2.84 -33.78
C VAL A 293 -9.61 -4.15 -33.10
N SER A 294 -9.29 -4.07 -31.81
CA SER A 294 -9.19 -5.22 -30.92
C SER A 294 -10.47 -5.32 -30.11
N ILE A 295 -11.19 -6.42 -30.28
CA ILE A 295 -12.47 -6.66 -29.61
C ILE A 295 -12.24 -7.60 -28.43
N ASN A 296 -12.31 -7.05 -27.22
CA ASN A 296 -12.17 -7.79 -25.97
C ASN A 296 -13.52 -8.43 -25.63
N TRP A 297 -13.70 -9.67 -26.07
CA TRP A 297 -14.94 -10.40 -25.82
C TRP A 297 -15.10 -10.84 -24.37
N GLY A 298 -16.29 -10.63 -23.81
CA GLY A 298 -16.77 -11.27 -22.59
C GLY A 298 -16.95 -12.78 -22.75
N ALA A 299 -17.40 -13.45 -21.70
CA ALA A 299 -17.65 -14.88 -21.74
C ALA A 299 -18.79 -15.21 -22.72
N TRP A 300 -18.54 -16.09 -23.68
CA TRP A 300 -19.55 -16.55 -24.63
C TRP A 300 -20.30 -17.76 -24.05
N ALA A 301 -21.58 -17.89 -24.38
CA ALA A 301 -22.40 -19.07 -24.08
C ALA A 301 -22.01 -20.32 -24.92
N ALA A 302 -20.99 -20.20 -25.79
CA ALA A 302 -20.44 -21.25 -26.63
C ALA A 302 -18.93 -21.06 -26.81
N GLY A 303 -18.23 -22.08 -27.34
CA GLY A 303 -16.80 -21.99 -27.66
C GLY A 303 -15.89 -22.44 -26.52
N MET A 304 -15.01 -21.56 -26.04
CA MET A 304 -13.93 -21.90 -25.10
C MET A 304 -14.36 -21.95 -23.62
N VAL A 305 -15.64 -21.73 -23.31
CA VAL A 305 -16.18 -21.78 -21.94
C VAL A 305 -16.83 -23.15 -21.69
N SER A 306 -16.37 -23.85 -20.65
CA SER A 306 -17.00 -25.13 -20.25
C SER A 306 -18.34 -24.89 -19.53
N PRO A 307 -19.26 -25.87 -19.50
CA PRO A 307 -20.51 -25.75 -18.74
C PRO A 307 -20.30 -25.43 -17.25
N GLU A 308 -19.23 -25.95 -16.65
CA GLU A 308 -18.86 -25.69 -15.25
C GLU A 308 -18.36 -24.25 -15.06
N LEU A 309 -17.54 -23.74 -15.97
CA LEU A 309 -17.07 -22.36 -15.96
C LEU A 309 -18.20 -21.36 -16.23
N ALA A 310 -19.16 -21.72 -17.09
CA ALA A 310 -20.37 -20.95 -17.33
C ALA A 310 -21.23 -20.81 -16.05
N MET A 311 -21.35 -21.86 -15.24
CA MET A 311 -22.04 -21.79 -13.94
C MET A 311 -21.31 -20.89 -12.93
N GLN A 312 -19.97 -20.90 -12.93
CA GLN A 312 -19.17 -20.01 -12.08
C GLN A 312 -19.32 -18.54 -12.48
N PHE A 313 -19.34 -18.24 -13.79
CA PHE A 313 -19.61 -16.89 -14.27
C PHE A 313 -21.00 -16.40 -13.87
N ALA A 314 -22.02 -17.25 -13.99
CA ALA A 314 -23.37 -16.92 -13.54
C ALA A 314 -23.44 -16.67 -12.01
N ALA A 315 -22.75 -17.47 -11.19
CA ALA A 315 -22.71 -17.29 -9.74
C ALA A 315 -22.03 -15.97 -9.30
N ASN A 316 -21.13 -15.44 -10.14
CA ASN A 316 -20.44 -14.17 -9.91
C ASN A 316 -21.12 -12.98 -10.61
N GLY A 317 -22.35 -13.15 -11.12
CA GLY A 317 -23.11 -12.09 -11.79
C GLY A 317 -22.59 -11.70 -13.18
N ILE A 318 -21.75 -12.53 -13.81
CA ILE A 318 -21.18 -12.28 -15.15
C ILE A 318 -22.11 -12.88 -16.21
N GLY A 319 -22.69 -12.03 -17.05
CA GLY A 319 -23.54 -12.47 -18.16
C GLY A 319 -22.78 -13.22 -19.26
N LEU A 320 -23.44 -14.18 -19.91
CA LEU A 320 -22.89 -14.90 -21.07
C LEU A 320 -23.43 -14.31 -22.38
N LEU A 321 -22.52 -13.99 -23.30
CA LEU A 321 -22.86 -13.51 -24.64
C LEU A 321 -23.38 -14.67 -25.51
N SER A 322 -24.61 -14.54 -26.02
CA SER A 322 -25.12 -15.46 -27.04
C SER A 322 -24.34 -15.30 -28.35
N VAL A 323 -24.27 -16.38 -29.15
CA VAL A 323 -23.59 -16.37 -30.45
C VAL A 323 -24.17 -15.30 -31.37
N ASP A 324 -25.51 -15.22 -31.47
CA ASP A 324 -26.20 -14.27 -32.34
C ASP A 324 -25.93 -12.82 -31.92
N THR A 325 -26.02 -12.54 -30.62
CA THR A 325 -25.78 -11.20 -30.07
C THR A 325 -24.35 -10.74 -30.34
N GLY A 326 -23.36 -11.61 -30.14
CA GLY A 326 -21.96 -11.26 -30.39
C GLY A 326 -21.65 -11.09 -31.88
N CYS A 327 -22.23 -11.92 -32.77
CA CYS A 327 -22.12 -11.74 -34.22
C CYS A 327 -22.75 -10.42 -34.70
N GLN A 328 -23.87 -10.01 -34.11
CA GLN A 328 -24.49 -8.70 -34.37
C GLN A 328 -23.58 -7.56 -33.87
N ALA A 329 -23.04 -7.68 -32.66
CA ALA A 329 -22.13 -6.69 -32.08
C ALA A 329 -20.87 -6.51 -32.94
N PHE A 330 -20.29 -7.59 -33.45
CA PHE A 330 -19.16 -7.54 -34.38
C PHE A 330 -19.50 -6.76 -35.67
N ASN A 331 -20.63 -7.10 -36.30
CA ASN A 331 -21.07 -6.40 -37.51
C ASN A 331 -21.36 -4.92 -37.25
N ASN A 332 -21.96 -4.60 -36.11
CA ASN A 332 -22.23 -3.21 -35.72
C ASN A 332 -20.92 -2.46 -35.50
N GLU A 333 -19.92 -3.08 -34.88
CA GLU A 333 -18.62 -2.45 -34.65
C GLU A 333 -17.87 -2.16 -35.95
N LEU A 334 -17.93 -3.06 -36.94
CA LEU A 334 -17.34 -2.78 -38.26
C LEU A 334 -18.06 -1.66 -39.02
N ARG A 335 -19.38 -1.52 -38.85
CA ARG A 335 -20.18 -0.54 -39.60
C ARG A 335 -20.20 0.84 -38.96
N TYR A 336 -20.29 0.87 -37.64
CA TYR A 336 -20.61 2.07 -36.89
C TYR A 336 -19.49 2.42 -35.88
N GLY A 337 -18.47 1.57 -35.73
CA GLY A 337 -17.32 1.87 -34.89
C GLY A 337 -16.56 3.09 -35.38
N VAL A 338 -16.05 3.88 -34.45
CA VAL A 338 -15.27 5.08 -34.76
C VAL A 338 -13.79 4.73 -34.78
N LYS A 339 -13.04 5.30 -35.72
CA LYS A 339 -11.65 4.91 -35.96
C LYS A 339 -10.77 5.11 -34.72
N GLN A 340 -11.04 6.11 -33.89
CA GLN A 340 -10.26 6.42 -32.70
C GLN A 340 -10.29 5.29 -31.66
N ASP A 341 -11.33 4.46 -31.65
CA ASP A 341 -11.56 3.41 -30.65
C ASP A 341 -10.93 2.09 -31.11
N ALA A 342 -9.61 1.97 -31.04
CA ALA A 342 -8.90 0.78 -31.49
C ALA A 342 -9.03 -0.42 -30.52
N GLU A 343 -9.50 -0.20 -29.30
CA GLU A 343 -9.71 -1.22 -28.27
C GLU A 343 -11.13 -1.07 -27.70
N VAL A 344 -11.95 -2.10 -27.88
CA VAL A 344 -13.34 -2.12 -27.40
C VAL A 344 -13.58 -3.34 -26.52
N VAL A 345 -14.45 -3.19 -25.53
CA VAL A 345 -14.88 -4.30 -24.65
C VAL A 345 -16.36 -4.55 -24.91
N ILE A 346 -16.70 -5.81 -25.17
CA ILE A 346 -18.08 -6.25 -25.43
C ILE A 346 -18.43 -7.33 -24.42
N VAL A 347 -19.39 -7.05 -23.53
CA VAL A 347 -19.86 -7.95 -22.48
C VAL A 347 -21.38 -8.03 -22.48
N ALA A 348 -21.93 -9.12 -21.96
CA ALA A 348 -23.37 -9.22 -21.68
C ALA A 348 -23.69 -8.53 -20.35
N GLU A 349 -24.89 -7.97 -20.22
CA GLU A 349 -25.35 -7.37 -18.96
C GLU A 349 -25.37 -8.41 -17.81
N ALA A 350 -25.05 -7.93 -16.60
CA ALA A 350 -25.11 -8.72 -15.38
C ALA A 350 -26.56 -9.08 -15.05
N VAL A 351 -26.80 -10.35 -14.70
CA VAL A 351 -28.11 -10.80 -14.22
C VAL A 351 -28.17 -10.49 -12.71
N GLU A 352 -29.11 -9.65 -12.27
CA GLU A 352 -29.34 -9.44 -10.84
C GLU A 352 -29.71 -10.77 -10.15
N PRO A 353 -29.04 -11.17 -9.05
CA PRO A 353 -29.39 -12.38 -8.32
C PRO A 353 -30.59 -12.11 -7.41
N ASN A 354 -31.79 -12.11 -7.99
CA ASN A 354 -33.11 -12.43 -7.41
C ASN A 354 -34.23 -11.53 -7.98
N LEU A 355 -34.80 -11.93 -9.13
CA LEU A 355 -36.18 -11.62 -9.45
C LEU A 355 -36.86 -12.89 -10.00
N GLN A 356 -37.81 -13.44 -9.24
CA GLN A 356 -38.79 -14.36 -9.80
C GLN A 356 -39.68 -13.58 -10.77
N VAL A 357 -39.41 -13.69 -12.07
CA VAL A 357 -40.29 -13.14 -13.10
C VAL A 357 -41.48 -14.09 -13.27
N ALA A 358 -42.68 -13.59 -12.97
CA ALA A 358 -43.94 -14.30 -13.19
C ALA A 358 -44.12 -14.70 -14.68
N PRO A 359 -44.85 -15.78 -14.99
CA PRO A 359 -44.99 -16.26 -16.36
C PRO A 359 -45.91 -15.31 -17.15
N GLY A 360 -45.34 -14.54 -18.08
CA GLY A 360 -46.13 -13.74 -19.02
C GLY A 360 -45.47 -12.51 -19.66
N ALA A 361 -44.28 -12.09 -19.24
CA ALA A 361 -43.63 -10.92 -19.84
C ALA A 361 -42.81 -11.30 -21.09
N LYS A 362 -43.18 -10.77 -22.25
CA LYS A 362 -42.38 -10.80 -23.49
C LYS A 362 -41.05 -10.07 -23.24
N LEU A 363 -39.92 -10.79 -23.26
CA LEU A 363 -38.59 -10.17 -23.31
C LEU A 363 -38.36 -9.60 -24.72
N MET A 364 -38.23 -8.28 -24.82
CA MET A 364 -37.59 -7.61 -25.96
C MET A 364 -36.29 -6.94 -25.48
N ALA A 365 -35.25 -7.11 -26.30
CA ALA A 365 -33.90 -6.53 -26.25
C ALA A 365 -32.97 -7.05 -25.14
N HIS A 366 -32.04 -7.94 -25.51
CA HIS A 366 -30.78 -8.12 -24.79
C HIS A 366 -29.90 -6.90 -25.08
N PHE A 367 -29.66 -6.04 -24.10
CA PHE A 367 -28.74 -4.91 -24.24
C PHE A 367 -27.29 -5.40 -24.11
N VAL A 368 -26.41 -4.93 -24.99
CA VAL A 368 -24.96 -5.20 -24.95
C VAL A 368 -24.29 -3.91 -24.49
N ALA A 369 -23.64 -3.95 -23.33
CA ALA A 369 -22.81 -2.84 -22.89
C ALA A 369 -21.52 -2.84 -23.73
N ILE A 370 -21.36 -1.83 -24.57
CA ILE A 370 -20.12 -1.60 -25.31
C ILE A 370 -19.37 -0.48 -24.56
N SER A 371 -18.12 -0.73 -24.18
CA SER A 371 -17.23 0.29 -23.64
C SER A 371 -16.23 0.68 -24.72
N ARG A 372 -16.27 1.95 -25.16
CA ARG A 372 -15.61 2.38 -26.41
C ARG A 372 -14.38 3.25 -26.24
N SER A 373 -14.17 3.85 -25.08
CA SER A 373 -12.96 4.64 -24.85
C SER A 373 -12.30 4.28 -23.54
N LEU A 374 -11.01 4.01 -23.63
CA LEU A 374 -10.07 4.13 -22.54
C LEU A 374 -9.65 5.59 -22.49
N ALA A 375 -10.53 6.43 -21.97
CA ALA A 375 -10.19 7.83 -21.76
C ALA A 375 -9.10 7.90 -20.68
N TRP A 376 -7.94 8.43 -21.04
CA TRP A 376 -6.95 8.81 -20.05
C TRP A 376 -7.53 9.95 -19.19
N LEU A 377 -8.07 9.61 -18.03
CA LEU A 377 -8.45 10.61 -17.03
C LEU A 377 -7.18 11.35 -16.58
N ALA A 378 -7.08 12.61 -16.98
CA ALA A 378 -6.01 13.50 -16.58
C ALA A 378 -6.52 14.39 -15.43
N TYR A 379 -6.67 13.83 -14.23
CA TYR A 379 -6.83 14.63 -13.02
C TYR A 379 -6.56 13.81 -11.75
N PHE A 380 -5.30 13.78 -11.33
CA PHE A 380 -4.91 13.53 -9.94
C PHE A 380 -3.75 14.48 -9.63
N PRO A 381 -3.91 15.50 -8.77
CA PRO A 381 -2.75 16.12 -8.16
C PRO A 381 -2.09 15.05 -7.28
N ALA A 382 -0.81 14.76 -7.50
CA ALA A 382 -0.02 13.94 -6.61
C ALA A 382 -0.04 14.58 -5.21
N ARG A 383 -0.90 14.07 -4.32
CA ARG A 383 -0.86 14.36 -2.89
C ARG A 383 0.00 13.30 -2.22
N PRO A 384 0.90 13.70 -1.31
CA PRO A 384 1.70 12.76 -0.56
C PRO A 384 0.82 12.11 0.50
N ILE A 385 0.33 10.90 0.23
CA ILE A 385 -0.23 10.03 1.26
C ILE A 385 0.88 9.02 1.60
N CYS A 386 1.45 9.20 2.79
CA CYS A 386 2.33 8.22 3.41
C CYS A 386 1.52 6.97 3.76
N ARG A 387 1.58 5.96 2.90
CA ARG A 387 1.41 4.57 3.28
C ARG A 387 2.63 3.81 2.77
N ALA A 388 3.38 3.28 3.73
CA ALA A 388 4.56 2.47 3.47
C ALA A 388 4.11 1.09 2.96
N THR A 389 4.03 0.92 1.64
CA THR A 389 4.00 -0.40 1.01
C THR A 389 5.27 -0.57 0.20
N GLY A 390 6.15 -1.43 0.71
CA GLY A 390 7.50 -1.62 0.20
C GLY A 390 7.56 -2.23 -1.19
N LYS A 391 8.49 -1.70 -1.98
CA LYS A 391 9.34 -2.40 -2.96
C LYS A 391 10.49 -1.45 -3.30
N ILE A 392 11.70 -1.74 -2.83
CA ILE A 392 12.91 -1.01 -3.25
C ILE A 392 13.56 -1.80 -4.37
N LEU A 393 13.57 -1.21 -5.56
CA LEU A 393 14.51 -1.55 -6.63
C LEU A 393 15.86 -0.95 -6.26
N LEU A 394 16.89 -1.80 -6.28
CA LEU A 394 18.30 -1.44 -6.15
C LEU A 394 18.61 -0.26 -7.10
N ARG A 395 18.73 0.95 -6.55
CA ARG A 395 19.41 2.04 -7.26
C ARG A 395 20.89 1.76 -7.18
N ASP A 396 21.45 1.46 -8.33
CA ASP A 396 22.86 1.54 -8.66
C ASP A 396 23.58 2.65 -7.85
N THR A 397 24.44 2.25 -6.93
CA THR A 397 25.49 3.10 -6.36
C THR A 397 26.66 3.22 -7.34
N THR A 398 26.37 3.50 -8.61
CA THR A 398 27.37 3.86 -9.62
C THR A 398 27.17 5.32 -10.04
N LEU A 399 28.16 6.13 -9.63
CA LEU A 399 28.67 7.35 -10.28
C LEU A 399 27.74 7.98 -11.35
N LEU A 400 26.99 9.01 -10.98
CA LEU A 400 26.60 10.04 -11.94
C LEU A 400 27.64 11.18 -11.86
N PRO A 401 28.51 11.36 -12.88
CA PRO A 401 29.33 12.54 -12.96
C PRO A 401 28.44 13.73 -13.33
N THR A 402 28.34 14.69 -12.41
CA THR A 402 27.80 16.02 -12.73
C THR A 402 28.84 16.81 -13.51
N ARG A 403 28.69 16.90 -14.84
CA ARG A 403 29.04 18.08 -15.68
C ARG A 403 28.70 17.80 -17.15
N HIS A 404 28.04 18.75 -17.80
CA HIS A 404 28.00 18.84 -19.26
C HIS A 404 29.37 19.28 -19.79
N PRO A 405 29.92 18.60 -20.81
CA PRO A 405 30.71 19.28 -21.83
C PRO A 405 30.09 19.09 -23.23
N LYS A 406 30.27 20.12 -24.06
CA LYS A 406 29.86 20.15 -25.47
C LYS A 406 30.64 19.13 -26.31
N GLN A 407 29.92 18.47 -27.23
CA GLN A 407 30.34 17.84 -28.52
C GLN A 407 31.80 17.37 -28.73
N GLN A 408 32.01 16.08 -29.07
CA GLN A 408 32.41 15.58 -30.41
C GLN A 408 32.79 14.06 -30.46
N THR A 409 32.24 13.37 -31.46
CA THR A 409 32.75 12.25 -32.31
C THR A 409 33.36 10.93 -31.77
N SER A 410 32.72 9.84 -32.21
CA SER A 410 33.21 8.53 -32.72
C SER A 410 34.29 7.71 -31.99
N ASN A 411 33.90 6.50 -31.57
CA ASN A 411 34.46 5.16 -31.89
C ASN A 411 34.46 4.19 -30.70
N SER A 412 33.82 3.04 -30.95
CA SER A 412 34.06 1.69 -30.41
C SER A 412 34.92 1.52 -29.15
N SER A 413 34.30 1.05 -28.05
CA SER A 413 34.94 0.05 -27.19
C SER A 413 33.89 -0.80 -26.45
N MET A 414 34.19 -2.09 -26.35
CA MET A 414 33.44 -3.14 -25.66
C MET A 414 33.61 -2.94 -24.13
N THR A 415 32.52 -2.73 -23.38
CA THR A 415 32.57 -2.71 -21.91
C THR A 415 32.22 -4.09 -21.37
N LEU A 416 33.23 -4.85 -20.95
CA LEU A 416 33.08 -6.08 -20.17
C LEU A 416 32.86 -5.68 -18.69
N THR A 417 31.60 -5.45 -18.31
CA THR A 417 31.23 -5.21 -16.90
C THR A 417 31.08 -6.55 -16.19
N LYS A 418 32.10 -6.97 -15.43
CA LYS A 418 31.96 -8.03 -14.43
C LYS A 418 31.27 -7.44 -13.20
N VAL A 419 29.95 -7.60 -13.11
CA VAL A 419 29.17 -7.29 -11.92
C VAL A 419 29.54 -8.31 -10.84
N LEU A 420 30.20 -7.87 -9.76
CA LEU A 420 30.25 -8.64 -8.52
C LEU A 420 28.83 -8.61 -7.94
N MET A 421 28.07 -9.68 -8.18
CA MET A 421 26.77 -9.91 -7.54
C MET A 421 27.03 -10.06 -6.03
N ILE A 422 26.67 -9.05 -5.24
CA ILE A 422 26.73 -9.14 -3.79
C ILE A 422 25.28 -9.19 -3.27
N GLU A 423 24.81 -10.40 -2.96
CA GLU A 423 23.41 -10.67 -2.65
C GLU A 423 23.12 -10.48 -1.15
N SER A 424 22.06 -9.72 -0.84
CA SER A 424 21.38 -9.75 0.47
C SER A 424 20.21 -10.73 0.35
N ILE A 425 19.94 -11.51 1.41
CA ILE A 425 18.78 -12.42 1.42
C ILE A 425 17.43 -11.67 1.56
N VAL A 426 17.47 -10.36 1.83
CA VAL A 426 16.29 -9.51 2.06
C VAL A 426 16.33 -8.29 1.12
N GLY A 427 15.22 -8.05 0.42
CA GLY A 427 15.01 -6.93 -0.50
C GLY A 427 14.17 -5.77 0.05
N ALA A 428 14.04 -5.66 1.37
CA ALA A 428 13.20 -4.66 2.05
C ALA A 428 13.92 -4.04 3.26
N GLY A 429 13.56 -2.81 3.57
CA GLY A 429 14.03 -2.03 4.72
C GLY A 429 13.18 -0.77 4.93
N GLY A 430 13.31 -0.12 6.09
CA GLY A 430 12.71 1.19 6.35
C GLY A 430 13.68 2.31 5.96
N PHE A 431 13.34 3.21 5.05
CA PHE A 431 14.25 4.26 4.59
C PHE A 431 13.57 5.63 4.65
N LEU A 432 14.33 6.69 4.93
CA LEU A 432 13.76 8.01 5.20
C LEU A 432 13.22 8.74 3.96
N GLY A 433 13.70 8.40 2.75
CA GLY A 433 13.23 8.98 1.50
C GLY A 433 13.26 10.52 1.52
N PRO A 434 12.15 11.22 1.21
CA PRO A 434 12.10 12.69 1.24
C PRO A 434 12.41 13.32 2.60
N LEU A 435 12.22 12.60 3.72
CA LEU A 435 12.51 13.13 5.06
C LEU A 435 14.01 13.41 5.27
N ALA A 436 14.87 12.73 4.51
CA ALA A 436 16.32 12.95 4.47
C ALA A 436 16.73 14.22 3.70
N THR A 437 15.77 15.00 3.18
CA THR A 437 16.07 16.30 2.55
C THR A 437 16.54 17.32 3.58
N PHE A 438 17.63 18.00 3.26
CA PHE A 438 18.24 19.03 4.09
C PHE A 438 18.45 20.31 3.28
N ASP A 439 17.86 21.42 3.74
CA ASP A 439 18.12 22.74 3.19
C ASP A 439 19.23 23.43 4.00
N PRO A 440 20.46 23.54 3.46
CA PRO A 440 21.57 24.14 4.19
C PRO A 440 21.36 25.61 4.53
N ALA A 441 20.61 26.36 3.72
CA ALA A 441 20.41 27.79 3.93
C ALA A 441 19.62 28.06 5.22
N GLN A 442 18.61 27.23 5.51
CA GLN A 442 17.78 27.33 6.72
C GLN A 442 18.60 27.22 8.01
N TYR A 443 19.68 26.44 7.99
CA TYR A 443 20.53 26.21 9.15
C TYR A 443 21.84 26.99 9.08
N GLY A 444 21.99 27.91 8.12
CA GLY A 444 23.22 28.69 7.86
C GLY A 444 24.46 27.83 7.66
N VAL A 445 24.28 26.73 6.93
CA VAL A 445 25.35 25.84 6.47
C VAL A 445 25.74 26.28 5.05
N PRO A 446 27.03 26.45 4.72
CA PRO A 446 27.45 26.69 3.34
C PRO A 446 27.11 25.48 2.45
N PRO A 447 26.41 25.64 1.30
CA PRO A 447 26.02 24.51 0.45
C PRO A 447 27.19 23.61 0.01
N ALA A 448 28.37 24.20 -0.20
CA ALA A 448 29.59 23.48 -0.60
C ALA A 448 30.10 22.47 0.46
N SER A 449 29.71 22.64 1.73
CA SER A 449 30.11 21.74 2.81
C SER A 449 29.26 20.47 2.92
N VAL A 450 28.13 20.40 2.20
CA VAL A 450 27.16 19.30 2.32
C VAL A 450 27.47 18.15 1.37
N ASP A 451 27.72 18.44 0.09
CA ASP A 451 27.82 17.37 -0.92
C ASP A 451 29.13 16.58 -0.80
N GLY A 452 29.08 15.28 -0.56
CA GLY A 452 30.27 14.45 -0.34
C GLY A 452 30.64 14.25 1.15
N SER A 453 29.86 14.82 2.06
CA SER A 453 30.03 14.68 3.51
C SER A 453 29.07 13.63 4.12
N ASP A 454 29.18 13.40 5.42
CA ASP A 454 28.32 12.50 6.17
C ASP A 454 26.90 13.08 6.34
N PRO A 455 25.87 12.45 5.74
CA PRO A 455 24.49 12.95 5.79
C PRO A 455 23.91 13.01 7.21
N GLU A 456 24.40 12.16 8.12
CA GLU A 456 23.89 12.10 9.48
C GLU A 456 24.17 13.39 10.25
N GLN A 457 25.27 14.09 9.97
CA GLN A 457 25.58 15.36 10.66
C GLN A 457 24.52 16.43 10.39
N TRP A 458 24.05 16.51 9.15
CA TRP A 458 23.10 17.53 8.73
C TRP A 458 21.69 17.25 9.24
N LEU A 459 21.30 15.98 9.19
CA LEU A 459 20.01 15.55 9.70
C LEU A 459 19.95 15.60 11.22
N ALA A 460 21.05 15.31 11.91
CA ALA A 460 21.18 15.53 13.35
C ALA A 460 21.00 17.01 13.69
N LEU A 461 21.59 17.94 12.91
CA LEU A 461 21.39 19.37 13.11
C LEU A 461 19.92 19.77 12.92
N LYS A 462 19.29 19.34 11.82
CA LYS A 462 17.86 19.60 11.55
C LYS A 462 16.96 19.16 12.70
N VAL A 463 17.18 17.95 13.24
CA VAL A 463 16.34 17.43 14.33
C VAL A 463 16.69 18.01 15.68
N ALA A 464 17.93 18.44 15.93
CA ALA A 464 18.26 19.21 17.12
C ALA A 464 17.44 20.51 17.21
N TYR A 465 17.34 21.25 16.09
CA TYR A 465 16.47 22.43 16.02
C TYR A 465 15.01 22.10 16.25
N ALA A 466 14.50 21.01 15.67
CA ALA A 466 13.13 20.57 15.86
C ALA A 466 12.85 20.18 17.32
N ALA A 467 13.76 19.48 17.99
CA ALA A 467 13.64 19.05 19.38
C ALA A 467 13.63 20.24 20.35
N PHE A 468 14.50 21.24 20.14
CA PHE A 468 14.46 22.46 20.96
C PHE A 468 13.20 23.29 20.70
N ALA A 469 12.77 23.41 19.44
CA ALA A 469 11.53 24.11 19.11
C ALA A 469 10.31 23.44 19.75
N ASP A 470 10.25 22.10 19.74
CA ASP A 470 9.21 21.32 20.41
C ASP A 470 9.25 21.49 21.94
N ALA A 471 10.44 21.59 22.52
CA ALA A 471 10.63 21.91 23.93
C ALA A 471 10.34 23.38 24.29
N GLY A 472 9.94 24.22 23.32
CA GLY A 472 9.60 25.64 23.54
C GLY A 472 10.77 26.62 23.39
N TYR A 473 11.98 26.13 23.08
CA TYR A 473 13.19 26.95 22.95
C TYR A 473 13.40 27.39 21.49
N ARG A 474 12.99 28.63 21.17
CA ARG A 474 13.38 29.29 19.90
C ARG A 474 14.83 29.74 19.90
N SER A 475 15.33 30.08 21.09
CA SER A 475 16.73 30.37 21.38
C SER A 475 17.02 29.86 22.79
N ILE A 476 18.21 29.29 23.01
CA ILE A 476 18.58 28.71 24.30
C ILE A 476 19.07 29.85 25.21
N PRO A 477 18.43 30.07 26.38
CA PRO A 477 18.83 31.14 27.31
C PRO A 477 20.26 30.99 27.79
N ASP A 478 20.91 32.12 28.16
CA ASP A 478 22.31 32.12 28.60
C ASP A 478 22.55 31.25 29.86
N GLU A 479 21.56 31.16 30.75
CA GLU A 479 21.55 30.29 31.92
C GLU A 479 21.62 28.79 31.56
N TYR A 480 21.21 28.41 30.35
CA TYR A 480 21.28 27.05 29.83
C TYR A 480 22.48 26.82 28.91
N GLN A 481 23.49 27.68 28.92
CA GLN A 481 24.70 27.44 28.12
C GLN A 481 25.44 26.15 28.52
N ARG A 482 25.27 25.64 29.75
CA ARG A 482 25.73 24.29 30.17
C ARG A 482 24.83 23.17 29.62
N THR A 483 24.34 23.30 28.39
CA THR A 483 23.58 22.25 27.70
C THR A 483 24.53 21.23 27.08
N SER A 484 24.32 19.94 27.35
CA SER A 484 25.06 18.87 26.67
C SER A 484 24.40 18.41 25.37
N VAL A 485 25.20 17.84 24.47
CA VAL A 485 24.73 17.17 23.24
C VAL A 485 25.34 15.77 23.20
N ILE A 486 24.51 14.74 23.40
CA ILE A 486 24.97 13.35 23.45
C ILE A 486 24.21 12.55 22.39
N LEU A 487 24.93 12.07 21.37
CA LEU A 487 24.30 11.42 20.22
C LEU A 487 24.73 9.95 20.09
N GLY A 488 23.76 9.04 20.23
CA GLY A 488 23.94 7.62 19.93
C GLY A 488 24.12 7.39 18.43
N ARG A 489 25.27 6.84 18.04
CA ARG A 489 25.66 6.66 16.64
C ARG A 489 26.64 5.51 16.51
N SER A 490 26.53 4.76 15.41
CA SER A 490 27.52 3.74 15.05
C SER A 490 28.31 4.17 13.80
N GLY A 491 29.57 3.75 13.73
CA GLY A 491 30.49 4.10 12.64
C GLY A 491 30.26 3.32 11.34
N PHE A 492 29.01 3.16 10.90
CA PHE A 492 28.73 2.44 9.65
C PHE A 492 29.24 3.20 8.43
N LEU A 493 29.59 2.44 7.37
CA LEU A 493 30.02 3.00 6.10
C LEU A 493 28.90 3.86 5.50
N ASN A 494 29.17 5.15 5.31
CA ASN A 494 28.21 6.10 4.73
C ASN A 494 28.82 6.82 3.51
N ARG A 495 28.02 7.67 2.85
CA ARG A 495 28.43 8.41 1.64
C ARG A 495 29.71 9.23 1.85
N GLY A 496 29.84 9.91 2.99
CA GLY A 496 31.03 10.70 3.31
C GLY A 496 32.26 9.83 3.51
N THR A 497 32.12 8.78 4.31
CA THR A 497 33.22 7.82 4.55
C THR A 497 33.66 7.15 3.25
N MET A 498 32.71 6.77 2.38
CA MET A 498 33.01 6.24 1.04
C MET A 498 33.76 7.26 0.17
N ASN A 499 33.36 8.54 0.21
CA ASN A 499 34.06 9.60 -0.50
C ASN A 499 35.54 9.69 -0.05
N GLN A 500 35.82 9.60 1.25
CA GLN A 500 37.19 9.54 1.77
C GLN A 500 37.97 8.35 1.23
N PHE A 501 37.38 7.15 1.28
CA PHE A 501 38.02 5.93 0.77
C PHE A 501 38.29 6.01 -0.74
N GLN A 502 37.36 6.58 -1.51
CA GLN A 502 37.50 6.72 -2.95
C GLN A 502 38.67 7.62 -3.31
N HIS A 503 38.77 8.79 -2.69
CA HIS A 503 39.87 9.74 -2.93
C HIS A 503 41.22 9.25 -2.40
N GLY A 504 41.24 8.65 -1.21
CA GLY A 504 42.49 8.32 -0.52
C GLY A 504 43.07 6.94 -0.82
N ILE A 505 42.25 5.97 -1.21
CA ILE A 505 42.68 4.56 -1.39
C ILE A 505 42.32 4.04 -2.78
N VAL A 506 41.06 4.16 -3.20
CA VAL A 506 40.58 3.50 -4.43
C VAL A 506 41.23 4.10 -5.67
N VAL A 507 41.38 5.42 -5.74
CA VAL A 507 42.05 6.08 -6.87
C VAL A 507 43.51 5.61 -6.97
N GLU A 508 44.26 5.57 -5.87
CA GLU A 508 45.66 5.10 -5.87
C GLU A 508 45.78 3.63 -6.27
N GLN A 509 44.95 2.75 -5.68
CA GLN A 509 44.96 1.32 -6.03
C GLN A 509 44.63 1.10 -7.50
N THR A 510 43.68 1.87 -8.03
CA THR A 510 43.32 1.83 -9.45
C THR A 510 44.50 2.25 -10.31
N LEU A 511 45.21 3.32 -9.94
CA LEU A 511 46.40 3.78 -10.66
C LEU A 511 47.55 2.76 -10.57
N ASP A 512 47.74 2.09 -9.44
CA ASP A 512 48.77 1.06 -9.28
C ASP A 512 48.49 -0.19 -10.14
N ILE A 513 47.22 -0.60 -10.22
CA ILE A 513 46.76 -1.65 -11.13
C ILE A 513 47.02 -1.21 -12.58
N LEU A 514 46.65 0.02 -12.95
CA LEU A 514 46.87 0.54 -14.30
C LEU A 514 48.36 0.65 -14.64
N ARG A 515 49.23 1.08 -13.71
CA ARG A 515 50.69 1.08 -13.88
C ARG A 515 51.24 -0.32 -14.16
N SER A 516 50.66 -1.33 -13.51
CA SER A 516 51.06 -2.73 -13.70
C SER A 516 50.60 -3.28 -15.05
N LEU A 517 49.42 -2.85 -15.53
CA LEU A 517 48.82 -3.31 -16.79
C LEU A 517 49.29 -2.54 -18.03
N HIS A 518 49.63 -1.26 -17.86
CA HIS A 518 50.01 -0.31 -18.92
C HIS A 518 51.34 0.40 -18.59
N PRO A 519 52.47 -0.32 -18.62
CA PRO A 519 53.79 0.26 -18.34
C PRO A 519 54.23 1.31 -19.38
N GLU A 520 53.56 1.39 -20.53
CA GLU A 520 53.80 2.37 -21.59
C GLU A 520 53.34 3.80 -21.25
N TYR A 521 52.47 3.97 -20.27
CA TYR A 521 51.96 5.29 -19.88
C TYR A 521 53.00 6.07 -19.07
N SER A 522 53.10 7.37 -19.37
CA SER A 522 53.99 8.28 -18.66
C SER A 522 53.41 8.68 -17.30
N ASN A 523 54.25 9.25 -16.43
CA ASN A 523 53.77 9.81 -15.16
C ASN A 523 52.75 10.95 -15.38
N GLU A 524 52.85 11.69 -16.49
CA GLU A 524 51.88 12.72 -16.85
C GLU A 524 50.52 12.11 -17.24
N ASP A 525 50.51 10.99 -17.96
CA ASP A 525 49.29 10.26 -18.29
C ASP A 525 48.57 9.75 -17.03
N PHE A 526 49.32 9.16 -16.08
CA PHE A 526 48.75 8.73 -14.80
C PHE A 526 48.23 9.89 -13.95
N GLN A 527 48.88 11.05 -14.01
CA GLN A 527 48.39 12.26 -13.35
C GLN A 527 47.09 12.76 -14.00
N ALA A 528 47.01 12.77 -15.32
CA ALA A 528 45.78 13.14 -16.03
C ALA A 528 44.62 12.16 -15.73
N ILE A 529 44.89 10.86 -15.68
CA ILE A 529 43.90 9.83 -15.30
C ILE A 529 43.44 10.05 -13.86
N ARG A 530 44.35 10.31 -12.92
CA ARG A 530 44.02 10.64 -11.52
C ARG A 530 43.05 11.81 -11.46
N ASP A 531 43.39 12.92 -12.11
CA ASP A 531 42.60 14.14 -12.08
C ASP A 531 41.20 13.91 -12.66
N GLU A 532 41.08 13.09 -13.70
CA GLU A 532 39.79 12.74 -14.30
C GLU A 532 38.96 11.81 -13.41
N LEU A 533 39.58 10.79 -12.80
CA LEU A 533 38.92 9.93 -11.80
C LEU A 533 38.40 10.74 -10.63
N GLN A 534 39.20 11.68 -10.10
CA GLN A 534 38.80 12.54 -8.99
C GLN A 534 37.67 13.50 -9.35
N LYS A 535 37.61 14.01 -10.59
CA LYS A 535 36.47 14.82 -11.07
C LYS A 535 35.15 14.05 -11.14
N CYS A 536 35.20 12.73 -11.25
CA CYS A 536 34.01 11.88 -11.22
C CYS A 536 33.49 11.60 -9.79
N LEU A 537 34.27 11.92 -8.76
CA LEU A 537 33.91 11.73 -7.36
C LEU A 537 33.27 13.00 -6.77
N PRO A 538 32.50 12.89 -5.68
CA PRO A 538 32.07 14.05 -4.90
C PRO A 538 33.27 14.90 -4.47
N PRO A 539 33.10 16.21 -4.25
CA PRO A 539 34.21 17.07 -3.89
C PRO A 539 34.87 16.61 -2.59
N PHE A 540 36.20 16.61 -2.58
CA PHE A 540 37.02 16.33 -1.41
C PHE A 540 37.99 17.50 -1.22
N ASN A 541 37.61 18.44 -0.36
CA ASN A 541 38.30 19.70 -0.15
C ASN A 541 38.30 20.08 1.35
N PRO A 542 39.01 21.14 1.77
CA PRO A 542 39.07 21.53 3.18
C PRO A 542 37.69 21.77 3.83
N ASP A 543 36.69 22.24 3.08
CA ASP A 543 35.34 22.49 3.61
C ASP A 543 34.61 21.20 4.01
N GLN A 544 34.98 20.07 3.41
CA GLN A 544 34.41 18.74 3.65
C GLN A 544 34.98 18.05 4.89
N VAL A 545 36.21 18.41 5.31
CA VAL A 545 36.95 17.67 6.36
C VAL A 545 36.13 17.53 7.65
N THR A 546 35.45 18.59 8.05
CA THR A 546 34.57 18.57 9.24
C THR A 546 33.33 17.69 9.03
N GLY A 547 32.78 17.70 7.82
CA GLY A 547 31.63 16.88 7.43
C GLY A 547 31.95 15.39 7.33
N LEU A 548 33.22 15.02 7.34
CA LEU A 548 33.68 13.63 7.24
C LEU A 548 34.16 13.03 8.55
N THR A 549 34.20 13.84 9.60
CA THR A 549 34.73 13.44 10.90
C THR A 549 33.58 13.00 11.83
N PRO A 550 33.49 11.71 12.25
CA PRO A 550 32.35 11.15 12.98
C PRO A 550 31.82 11.95 14.17
N HIS A 551 32.70 12.42 15.05
CA HIS A 551 32.30 13.13 16.28
C HIS A 551 31.73 14.54 16.01
N MET A 552 31.93 15.08 14.80
CA MET A 552 31.49 16.44 14.46
C MET A 552 29.98 16.57 14.40
N ALA A 553 29.20 15.48 14.34
CA ALA A 553 27.74 15.54 14.42
C ALA A 553 27.27 16.29 15.69
N ALA A 554 27.76 15.87 16.86
CA ALA A 554 27.42 16.51 18.13
C ALA A 554 28.08 17.91 18.25
N GLY A 555 29.35 18.02 17.88
CA GLY A 555 30.11 19.29 17.96
C GLY A 555 29.51 20.40 17.10
N ARG A 556 28.96 20.05 15.92
CA ARG A 556 28.31 20.99 15.01
C ARG A 556 27.01 21.52 15.58
N ILE A 557 26.21 20.68 16.22
CA ILE A 557 25.00 21.10 16.95
C ILE A 557 25.38 22.10 18.04
N ALA A 558 26.36 21.74 18.88
CA ALA A 558 26.82 22.59 19.97
C ALA A 558 27.34 23.94 19.45
N ASN A 559 28.17 23.92 18.41
CA ASN A 559 28.67 25.15 17.79
C ASN A 559 27.54 26.02 17.24
N ARG A 560 26.57 25.42 16.53
CA ARG A 560 25.53 26.19 15.85
C ARG A 560 24.49 26.79 16.79
N LEU A 561 24.21 26.09 17.89
CA LEU A 561 23.28 26.51 18.93
C LEU A 561 23.97 27.24 20.10
N ASN A 562 25.29 27.49 20.01
CA ASN A 562 26.10 28.14 21.04
C ASN A 562 26.02 27.45 22.42
N LEU A 563 26.13 26.12 22.41
CA LEU A 563 26.11 25.28 23.62
C LEU A 563 27.54 25.06 24.13
N LYS A 564 27.72 25.19 25.44
CA LYS A 564 29.02 25.11 26.13
C LYS A 564 29.15 23.91 27.07
N GLY A 565 28.14 23.05 27.14
CA GLY A 565 28.23 21.78 27.84
C GLY A 565 28.98 20.71 27.03
N PRO A 566 29.14 19.49 27.60
CA PRO A 566 29.78 18.37 26.92
C PRO A 566 29.08 18.01 25.60
N SER A 567 29.86 17.72 24.56
CA SER A 567 29.32 17.34 23.25
C SER A 567 30.12 16.20 22.63
N TYR A 568 29.48 15.05 22.44
CA TYR A 568 30.13 13.84 21.92
C TYR A 568 29.13 12.80 21.39
N THR A 569 29.66 11.81 20.67
CA THR A 569 28.91 10.65 20.16
C THR A 569 29.21 9.40 20.98
N VAL A 570 28.24 8.50 21.11
CA VAL A 570 28.39 7.21 21.81
C VAL A 570 28.01 6.07 20.87
N ASP A 571 28.85 5.03 20.80
CA ASP A 571 28.54 3.79 20.10
C ASP A 571 28.36 2.65 21.12
N ALA A 572 27.13 2.16 21.19
CA ALA A 572 26.78 0.96 21.95
C ALA A 572 25.83 0.09 21.11
N ALA A 573 26.11 -0.01 19.81
CA ALA A 573 25.27 -0.68 18.83
C ALA A 573 23.79 -0.26 18.99
N CYS A 574 22.87 -1.21 19.06
CA CYS A 574 21.43 -0.95 19.14
C CYS A 574 20.98 -0.26 20.44
N ALA A 575 21.83 -0.23 21.49
CA ALA A 575 21.55 0.42 22.77
C ALA A 575 22.08 1.87 22.84
N ALA A 576 22.82 2.34 21.83
CA ALA A 576 23.53 3.62 21.84
C ALA A 576 22.70 4.82 22.29
N SER A 577 21.46 4.94 21.80
CA SER A 577 20.58 6.05 22.18
C SER A 577 20.11 6.01 23.63
N LEU A 578 19.84 4.84 24.22
CA LEU A 578 19.47 4.77 25.64
C LEU A 578 20.68 4.98 26.55
N ILE A 579 21.88 4.57 26.11
CA ILE A 579 23.12 4.93 26.82
C ILE A 579 23.33 6.45 26.79
N ALA A 580 23.05 7.13 25.65
CA ALA A 580 23.09 8.58 25.58
C ALA A 580 22.12 9.25 26.56
N VAL A 581 20.90 8.70 26.70
CA VAL A 581 19.90 9.14 27.69
C VAL A 581 20.41 8.94 29.12
N GLU A 582 20.97 7.78 29.44
CA GLU A 582 21.53 7.50 30.77
C GLU A 582 22.63 8.49 31.15
N LEU A 583 23.56 8.80 30.24
CA LEU A 583 24.61 9.78 30.46
C LEU A 583 24.03 11.18 30.73
N GLY A 584 23.05 11.61 29.92
CA GLY A 584 22.37 12.89 30.12
C GLY A 584 21.65 12.99 31.47
N VAL A 585 20.99 11.91 31.91
CA VAL A 585 20.33 11.84 33.22
C VAL A 585 21.34 11.95 34.35
N ARG A 586 22.46 11.21 34.29
CA ARG A 586 23.52 11.26 35.30
C ARG A 586 24.14 12.65 35.42
N ASP A 587 24.42 13.30 34.30
CA ASP A 587 25.00 14.65 34.29
C ASP A 587 24.01 15.70 34.83
N LEU A 588 22.72 15.58 34.52
CA LEU A 588 21.67 16.46 35.07
C LEU A 588 21.52 16.31 36.58
N LEU A 589 21.53 15.07 37.09
CA LEU A 589 21.37 14.77 38.51
C LEU A 589 22.60 15.16 39.34
N SER A 590 23.79 15.11 38.75
CA SER A 590 25.01 15.60 39.40
C SER A 590 25.14 17.13 39.43
N GLY A 591 24.28 17.84 38.69
CA GLY A 591 24.35 19.30 38.54
C GLY A 591 25.48 19.78 37.62
N TYR A 592 26.12 18.86 36.88
CA TYR A 592 27.18 19.16 35.92
C TYR A 592 26.64 19.94 34.71
N ILE A 593 25.40 19.63 34.30
CA ILE A 593 24.66 20.30 33.23
C ILE A 593 23.27 20.72 33.69
N ASP A 594 22.64 21.64 32.95
CA ASP A 594 21.29 22.13 33.25
C ASP A 594 20.24 21.65 32.25
N LEU A 595 20.69 21.25 31.06
CA LEU A 595 19.86 20.76 29.98
C LEU A 595 20.67 19.72 29.18
N ALA A 596 20.02 18.71 28.65
CA ALA A 596 20.67 17.72 27.79
C ALA A 596 19.87 17.48 26.53
N LEU A 597 20.49 17.64 25.35
CA LEU A 597 19.97 17.13 24.10
C LEU A 597 20.54 15.73 23.87
N VAL A 598 19.69 14.71 23.98
CA VAL A 598 20.11 13.31 23.84
C VAL A 598 19.32 12.62 22.74
N GLY A 599 19.93 11.69 22.03
CA GLY A 599 19.23 11.01 20.95
C GLY A 599 20.01 9.91 20.26
N GLY A 600 19.53 9.50 19.10
CA GLY A 600 20.20 8.53 18.23
C GLY A 600 19.93 8.76 16.76
N ILE A 601 20.86 8.35 15.90
CA ILE A 601 20.77 8.53 14.45
C ILE A 601 21.30 7.32 13.68
N ASN A 602 20.58 6.92 12.64
CA ASN A 602 21.01 6.00 11.60
C ASN A 602 20.35 6.38 10.27
N VAL A 603 21.07 6.99 9.33
CA VAL A 603 20.50 7.47 8.03
C VAL A 603 21.28 6.93 6.82
N ALA A 604 22.25 6.07 7.06
CA ALA A 604 22.94 5.36 6.01
C ALA A 604 23.01 3.90 6.43
N ALA A 605 21.99 3.11 6.11
CA ALA A 605 22.07 1.66 6.26
C ALA A 605 22.75 1.07 5.01
N PRO A 606 24.09 0.93 4.96
CA PRO A 606 24.77 0.46 3.74
C PRO A 606 24.38 -0.97 3.43
N ILE A 607 24.38 -1.33 2.15
CA ILE A 607 24.18 -2.72 1.71
C ILE A 607 25.14 -3.71 2.39
N VAL A 608 26.34 -3.24 2.75
CA VAL A 608 27.34 -4.02 3.50
C VAL A 608 26.81 -4.48 4.86
N LEU A 609 26.03 -3.64 5.55
CA LEU A 609 25.41 -4.01 6.82
C LEU A 609 24.33 -5.09 6.63
N PHE A 610 23.52 -4.98 5.57
CA PHE A 610 22.54 -6.02 5.22
C PHE A 610 23.23 -7.36 4.90
N GLN A 611 24.38 -7.34 4.22
CA GLN A 611 25.17 -8.54 3.92
C GLN A 611 25.73 -9.19 5.20
N GLN A 612 26.33 -8.38 6.08
CA GLN A 612 26.87 -8.86 7.35
C GLN A 612 25.77 -9.52 8.20
N LEU A 613 24.60 -8.89 8.31
CA LEU A 613 23.48 -9.45 9.06
C LEU A 613 22.82 -10.65 8.36
N SER A 614 22.85 -10.72 7.03
CA SER A 614 22.43 -11.91 6.27
C SER A 614 23.33 -13.11 6.60
N GLN A 615 24.65 -12.91 6.65
CA GLN A 615 25.61 -13.95 7.01
C GLN A 615 25.46 -14.43 8.46
N LEU A 616 25.05 -13.52 9.35
CA LEU A 616 24.73 -13.84 10.74
C LEU A 616 23.34 -14.49 10.93
N GLY A 617 22.53 -14.59 9.86
CA GLY A 617 21.17 -15.10 9.94
C GLY A 617 20.22 -14.22 10.76
N ALA A 618 20.54 -12.93 10.92
CA ALA A 618 19.78 -12.02 11.77
C ALA A 618 18.60 -11.34 11.04
N LEU A 619 18.57 -11.37 9.71
CA LEU A 619 17.51 -10.75 8.90
C LEU A 619 16.36 -11.72 8.60
N SER A 620 15.13 -11.21 8.62
CA SER A 620 13.91 -11.95 8.29
C SER A 620 13.89 -12.37 6.82
N ARG A 621 13.62 -13.65 6.54
CA ARG A 621 13.51 -14.17 5.17
C ARG A 621 12.20 -13.78 4.51
N GLN A 622 11.18 -13.48 5.31
CA GLN A 622 9.86 -13.06 4.87
C GLN A 622 9.77 -11.55 4.62
N ALA A 623 10.87 -10.81 4.82
CA ALA A 623 10.89 -9.35 4.74
C ALA A 623 9.79 -8.71 5.62
N ARG A 624 9.48 -9.31 6.77
CA ARG A 624 8.55 -8.77 7.77
C ARG A 624 9.12 -8.96 9.19
N ILE A 625 9.13 -7.89 9.99
CA ILE A 625 9.59 -7.93 11.38
C ILE A 625 8.40 -8.23 12.31
N ARG A 626 8.47 -9.38 13.00
CA ARG A 626 7.34 -9.97 13.76
C ARG A 626 7.71 -10.14 15.25
N PRO A 627 7.89 -9.05 16.01
CA PRO A 627 8.37 -9.17 17.40
C PRO A 627 7.36 -9.92 18.26
N PHE A 628 7.85 -10.92 19.00
CA PHE A 628 7.10 -11.81 19.90
C PHE A 628 5.99 -12.64 19.23
N ASP A 629 6.05 -12.78 17.90
CA ASP A 629 5.25 -13.75 17.18
C ASP A 629 5.90 -15.14 17.26
N GLN A 630 5.08 -16.19 17.26
CA GLN A 630 5.56 -17.57 17.34
C GLN A 630 6.42 -17.97 16.13
N ASP A 631 6.20 -17.33 14.97
CA ASP A 631 6.90 -17.57 13.71
C ASP A 631 7.89 -16.44 13.36
N ALA A 632 8.32 -15.66 14.35
CA ALA A 632 9.36 -14.64 14.17
C ALA A 632 10.67 -15.26 13.66
N ASP A 633 11.21 -14.75 12.54
CA ASP A 633 12.35 -15.36 11.83
C ASP A 633 13.56 -14.43 11.65
N GLY A 634 13.51 -13.22 12.20
CA GLY A 634 14.58 -12.23 12.09
C GLY A 634 14.08 -10.79 12.08
N THR A 635 15.02 -9.87 11.91
CA THR A 635 14.76 -8.43 11.90
C THR A 635 14.78 -7.84 10.49
N ILE A 636 14.39 -6.58 10.37
CA ILE A 636 14.58 -5.78 9.15
C ILE A 636 15.25 -4.47 9.57
N LEU A 637 16.24 -4.02 8.81
CA LEU A 637 16.89 -2.74 9.09
C LEU A 637 16.02 -1.56 8.68
N GLY A 638 16.16 -0.48 9.44
CA GLY A 638 15.56 0.80 9.12
C GLY A 638 16.51 1.98 9.34
N GLU A 639 16.16 3.10 8.73
CA GLU A 639 16.76 4.42 8.93
C GLU A 639 15.83 5.31 9.73
N GLY A 640 16.41 6.09 10.63
CA GLY A 640 15.66 7.00 11.46
C GLY A 640 16.56 7.70 12.44
N LEU A 641 16.01 8.78 13.01
CA LEU A 641 16.71 9.58 13.99
C LEU A 641 15.71 10.28 14.89
N GLY A 642 16.11 10.49 16.15
CA GLY A 642 15.27 11.12 17.15
C GLY A 642 16.13 11.73 18.24
N MET A 643 15.64 12.83 18.81
CA MET A 643 16.28 13.52 19.93
C MET A 643 15.21 13.99 20.90
N VAL A 644 15.55 13.99 22.18
CA VAL A 644 14.72 14.54 23.26
C VAL A 644 15.55 15.54 24.07
N VAL A 645 14.87 16.54 24.62
CA VAL A 645 15.47 17.51 25.55
C VAL A 645 15.14 17.06 26.96
N LEU A 646 16.17 16.82 27.77
CA LEU A 646 16.03 16.44 29.17
C LEU A 646 16.37 17.60 30.08
N LYS A 647 15.60 17.71 31.16
CA LYS A 647 15.73 18.74 32.18
C LYS A 647 15.29 18.17 33.53
N ARG A 648 15.81 18.72 34.64
CA ARG A 648 15.30 18.39 35.97
C ARG A 648 13.85 18.86 36.08
N ARG A 649 12.99 18.03 36.69
CA ARG A 649 11.54 18.32 36.83
C ARG A 649 11.28 19.69 37.46
N GLU A 650 12.01 20.04 38.51
CA GLU A 650 11.83 21.32 39.22
C GLU A 650 12.15 22.52 38.33
N ASP A 651 13.23 22.42 37.53
CA ASP A 651 13.60 23.47 36.57
C ASP A 651 12.60 23.55 35.42
N ALA A 652 12.06 22.42 34.96
CA ALA A 652 11.02 22.39 33.92
C ALA A 652 9.72 23.07 34.38
N ILE A 653 9.28 22.78 35.62
CA ILE A 653 8.10 23.42 36.22
C ILE A 653 8.34 24.91 36.42
N ARG A 654 9.52 25.30 36.93
CA ARG A 654 9.89 26.71 37.13
C ARG A 654 9.78 27.52 35.84
N ASP A 655 10.20 26.92 34.73
CA ASP A 655 10.27 27.62 33.45
C ASP A 655 8.98 27.47 32.62
N GLY A 656 7.99 26.72 33.13
CA GLY A 656 6.73 26.46 32.43
C GLY A 656 6.90 25.59 31.19
N ASP A 657 7.94 24.74 31.17
CA ASP A 657 8.18 23.81 30.08
C ASP A 657 7.06 22.75 30.00
N ARG A 658 6.75 22.29 28.78
CA ARG A 658 5.90 21.13 28.59
C ARG A 658 6.64 19.86 29.02
N ILE A 659 6.06 19.12 29.97
CA ILE A 659 6.62 17.86 30.47
C ILE A 659 5.83 16.70 29.88
N TYR A 660 6.46 15.93 28.98
CA TYR A 660 5.81 14.76 28.39
C TYR A 660 5.75 13.55 29.34
N ALA A 661 6.86 13.25 30.02
CA ALA A 661 6.98 12.14 30.97
C ALA A 661 8.17 12.39 31.91
N LEU A 662 8.24 11.61 32.98
CA LEU A 662 9.34 11.62 33.95
C LEU A 662 10.21 10.37 33.76
N ILE A 663 11.52 10.54 33.65
CA ILE A 663 12.46 9.42 33.76
C ILE A 663 12.69 9.16 35.25
N LYS A 664 12.26 7.99 35.73
CA LYS A 664 12.39 7.59 37.14
C LYS A 664 13.69 6.84 37.41
N GLY A 665 14.13 6.02 36.46
CA GLY A 665 15.36 5.24 36.59
C GLY A 665 15.95 4.87 35.25
N VAL A 666 17.27 4.74 35.22
CA VAL A 666 18.05 4.27 34.07
C VAL A 666 19.01 3.20 34.55
N GLY A 667 19.26 2.19 33.73
CA GLY A 667 20.16 1.11 34.07
C GLY A 667 20.77 0.49 32.82
N SER A 668 22.08 0.32 32.83
CA SER A 668 22.79 -0.42 31.80
C SER A 668 23.61 -1.56 32.39
N SER A 669 23.92 -2.56 31.58
CA SER A 669 24.73 -3.72 31.95
C SER A 669 25.50 -4.27 30.74
N SER A 670 26.32 -5.28 30.99
CA SER A 670 26.90 -6.11 29.95
C SER A 670 26.61 -7.59 30.22
N ASP A 671 26.42 -8.36 29.15
CA ASP A 671 26.24 -9.81 29.20
C ASP A 671 27.49 -10.54 29.73
N GLY A 672 28.66 -9.91 29.66
CA GLY A 672 29.92 -10.53 30.10
C GLY A 672 30.26 -11.79 29.28
N ARG A 673 30.64 -12.87 29.98
CA ARG A 673 31.08 -14.12 29.33
C ARG A 673 29.89 -15.05 29.07
N GLY A 674 29.54 -15.26 27.80
CA GLY A 674 28.46 -16.15 27.36
C GLY A 674 28.86 -17.18 26.29
N LEU A 675 27.87 -17.77 25.62
CA LEU A 675 28.05 -18.78 24.55
C LEU A 675 28.73 -18.22 23.29
N GLY A 676 28.64 -16.91 23.08
CA GLY A 676 29.28 -16.18 21.99
C GLY A 676 29.06 -14.69 22.16
N LEU A 677 29.88 -13.86 21.50
CA LEU A 677 29.82 -12.39 21.61
C LEU A 677 28.46 -11.81 21.16
N THR A 678 27.76 -12.52 20.28
CA THR A 678 26.54 -12.05 19.62
C THR A 678 25.28 -12.67 20.21
N ALA A 679 25.42 -13.62 21.15
CA ALA A 679 24.30 -14.34 21.74
C ALA A 679 23.85 -13.62 23.02
N PRO A 680 22.59 -13.17 23.10
CA PRO A 680 22.10 -12.44 24.26
C PRO A 680 22.12 -13.31 25.53
N GLN A 681 22.25 -12.68 26.69
CA GLN A 681 22.25 -13.36 27.99
C GLN A 681 21.16 -12.83 28.92
N VAL A 682 20.27 -13.72 29.36
CA VAL A 682 19.19 -13.40 30.31
C VAL A 682 19.71 -12.66 31.55
N ALA A 683 20.83 -13.10 32.13
CA ALA A 683 21.41 -12.48 33.32
C ALA A 683 21.88 -11.03 33.09
N GLY A 684 22.37 -10.72 31.88
CA GLY A 684 22.76 -9.36 31.52
C GLY A 684 21.54 -8.45 31.43
N GLU A 685 20.49 -8.89 30.74
CA GLU A 685 19.23 -8.14 30.60
C GLU A 685 18.56 -7.91 31.98
N ILE A 686 18.50 -8.93 32.84
CA ILE A 686 18.02 -8.80 34.23
C ILE A 686 18.80 -7.73 34.99
N LEU A 687 20.13 -7.72 34.89
CA LEU A 687 20.95 -6.75 35.62
C LEU A 687 20.68 -5.31 35.19
N ALA A 688 20.41 -5.06 33.91
CA ALA A 688 20.03 -3.72 33.43
C ALA A 688 18.66 -3.31 33.99
N LEU A 689 17.68 -4.22 33.97
CA LEU A 689 16.35 -4.01 34.54
C LEU A 689 16.44 -3.71 36.04
N GLU A 690 17.11 -4.55 36.83
CA GLU A 690 17.25 -4.40 38.28
C GLU A 690 17.90 -3.07 38.67
N ARG A 691 18.95 -2.64 37.95
CA ARG A 691 19.61 -1.34 38.20
C ARG A 691 18.66 -0.16 37.99
N ALA A 692 17.87 -0.22 36.92
CA ALA A 692 16.92 0.84 36.59
C ALA A 692 15.77 0.89 37.61
N TYR A 693 15.22 -0.26 38.02
CA TYR A 693 14.19 -0.31 39.08
C TYR A 693 14.72 0.10 40.45
N ALA A 694 15.96 -0.27 40.79
CA ALA A 694 16.62 0.16 42.01
C ALA A 694 16.85 1.67 42.04
N MET A 695 17.25 2.28 40.91
CA MET A 695 17.36 3.73 40.80
C MET A 695 15.99 4.42 40.88
N ALA A 696 14.95 3.82 40.30
CA ALA A 696 13.60 4.36 40.33
C ALA A 696 12.95 4.28 41.72
N ASP A 697 13.40 3.35 42.57
CA ASP A 697 12.76 2.96 43.84
C ASP A 697 11.28 2.57 43.62
N LEU A 698 11.05 1.79 42.56
CA LEU A 698 9.71 1.36 42.15
C LEU A 698 9.64 -0.15 41.94
N PRO A 699 8.59 -0.82 42.44
CA PRO A 699 8.43 -2.24 42.21
C PRO A 699 7.96 -2.51 40.76
N PRO A 700 8.49 -3.56 40.09
CA PRO A 700 8.18 -3.85 38.68
C PRO A 700 6.70 -4.06 38.37
N HIS A 701 5.91 -4.59 39.31
CA HIS A 701 4.47 -4.82 39.12
C HIS A 701 3.64 -3.53 38.90
N THR A 702 4.24 -2.35 39.08
CA THR A 702 3.57 -1.06 38.82
C THR A 702 3.69 -0.62 37.36
N ILE A 703 4.49 -1.31 36.54
CA ILE A 703 4.67 -1.00 35.12
C ILE A 703 3.51 -1.57 34.31
N GLY A 704 2.85 -0.72 33.53
CA GLY A 704 1.71 -1.11 32.69
C GLY A 704 2.05 -1.29 31.20
N LEU A 705 3.25 -0.87 30.77
CA LEU A 705 3.72 -1.01 29.39
C LEU A 705 5.23 -1.28 29.37
N ILE A 706 5.66 -2.32 28.65
CA ILE A 706 7.04 -2.53 28.25
C ILE A 706 7.14 -2.30 26.74
N GLU A 707 7.82 -1.23 26.36
CA GLU A 707 8.35 -1.05 25.02
C GLU A 707 9.67 -1.82 24.94
N ALA A 708 9.56 -3.03 24.43
CA ALA A 708 10.62 -4.00 24.41
C ALA A 708 11.67 -3.70 23.32
N HIS A 709 12.82 -4.36 23.42
CA HIS A 709 13.78 -4.37 22.34
C HIS A 709 13.19 -5.10 21.12
N GLY A 710 12.53 -6.24 21.32
CA GLY A 710 11.61 -6.91 20.39
C GLY A 710 12.05 -6.81 18.94
N THR A 711 13.06 -7.60 18.57
CA THR A 711 13.70 -7.52 17.24
C THR A 711 13.05 -8.42 16.21
N GLY A 712 12.19 -9.34 16.64
CA GLY A 712 11.67 -10.42 15.80
C GLY A 712 12.69 -11.54 15.60
N THR A 713 13.82 -11.53 16.33
CA THR A 713 14.79 -12.62 16.28
C THR A 713 14.35 -13.71 17.27
N PRO A 714 14.30 -15.01 16.86
CA PRO A 714 13.78 -16.07 17.73
C PRO A 714 14.47 -16.14 19.09
N ILE A 715 15.81 -16.05 19.11
CA ILE A 715 16.61 -16.13 20.34
C ILE A 715 16.48 -14.85 21.16
N GLY A 716 16.52 -13.67 20.53
CA GLY A 716 16.45 -12.39 21.22
C GLY A 716 15.10 -12.20 21.91
N ASP A 717 14.01 -12.41 21.19
CA ASP A 717 12.66 -12.24 21.74
C ASP A 717 12.39 -13.25 22.88
N ALA A 718 12.88 -14.49 22.77
CA ALA A 718 12.75 -15.49 23.83
C ALA A 718 13.57 -15.14 25.09
N THR A 719 14.76 -14.56 24.91
CA THR A 719 15.65 -14.12 26.01
C THR A 719 15.03 -12.95 26.76
N GLU A 720 14.55 -11.95 26.02
CA GLU A 720 13.89 -10.77 26.58
C GLU A 720 12.64 -11.12 27.38
N LEU A 721 11.79 -12.00 26.86
CA LEU A 721 10.62 -12.48 27.59
C LEU A 721 11.00 -13.24 28.87
N GLU A 722 12.11 -13.96 28.87
CA GLU A 722 12.59 -14.67 30.05
C GLU A 722 13.13 -13.72 31.12
N ALA A 723 13.94 -12.73 30.73
CA ALA A 723 14.46 -11.72 31.63
C ALA A 723 13.33 -10.93 32.29
N LEU A 724 12.34 -10.51 31.49
CA LEU A 724 11.15 -9.81 31.97
C LEU A 724 10.34 -10.68 32.95
N ALA A 725 10.12 -11.96 32.63
CA ALA A 725 9.38 -12.87 33.51
C ALA A 725 10.08 -13.08 34.87
N GLN A 726 11.41 -13.11 34.91
CA GLN A 726 12.16 -13.24 36.16
C GLN A 726 12.10 -11.97 37.03
N VAL A 727 12.21 -10.79 36.42
CA VAL A 727 12.16 -9.51 37.14
C VAL A 727 10.75 -9.17 37.63
N PHE A 728 9.73 -9.43 36.82
CA PHE A 728 8.33 -9.13 37.18
C PHE A 728 7.68 -10.21 38.04
N GLY A 729 8.21 -11.42 38.02
CA GLY A 729 7.66 -12.56 38.72
C GLY A 729 6.35 -13.08 38.11
N SER A 730 5.68 -13.97 38.85
CA SER A 730 4.42 -14.57 38.40
C SER A 730 3.24 -13.61 38.59
N ARG A 731 2.29 -13.67 37.65
CA ARG A 731 1.00 -12.97 37.72
C ARG A 731 0.25 -13.36 38.99
N THR A 732 -0.18 -12.36 39.74
CA THR A 732 -0.98 -12.52 40.97
C THR A 732 -2.49 -12.43 40.72
N GLY A 733 -2.92 -11.69 39.69
CA GLY A 733 -4.33 -11.49 39.33
C GLY A 733 -4.86 -12.44 38.23
N ARG A 734 -6.15 -12.32 37.92
CA ARG A 734 -6.81 -13.14 36.88
C ARG A 734 -6.34 -12.84 35.46
N LEU A 735 -6.05 -11.57 35.17
CA LEU A 735 -5.64 -11.09 33.85
C LEU A 735 -4.22 -10.51 33.90
N PRO A 736 -3.44 -10.63 32.82
CA PRO A 736 -2.14 -9.97 32.74
C PRO A 736 -2.35 -8.45 32.74
N PHE A 737 -1.45 -7.70 33.38
CA PHE A 737 -1.63 -6.26 33.61
C PHE A 737 -0.65 -5.39 32.80
N CYS A 738 0.44 -5.98 32.30
CA CYS A 738 1.47 -5.23 31.58
C CYS A 738 1.40 -5.50 30.08
N ALA A 739 1.10 -4.47 29.29
CA ALA A 739 1.23 -4.54 27.84
C ALA A 739 2.72 -4.73 27.47
N ILE A 740 3.01 -5.53 26.46
CA ILE A 740 4.32 -5.60 25.81
C ILE A 740 4.19 -5.31 24.32
N GLY A 741 5.17 -4.61 23.76
CA GLY A 741 5.21 -4.27 22.36
C GLY A 741 6.56 -3.79 21.86
N SER A 742 6.67 -3.51 20.55
CA SER A 742 7.91 -2.99 19.94
C SER A 742 7.60 -2.06 18.77
N VAL A 743 8.20 -0.87 18.75
CA VAL A 743 8.15 0.11 17.66
C VAL A 743 8.78 -0.44 16.39
N LYS A 744 9.66 -1.44 16.50
CA LYS A 744 10.34 -2.03 15.34
C LYS A 744 9.35 -2.72 14.40
N SER A 745 8.19 -3.18 14.91
CA SER A 745 7.11 -3.68 14.05
C SER A 745 6.54 -2.62 13.10
N MET A 746 6.76 -1.32 13.38
CA MET A 746 6.21 -0.21 12.61
C MET A 746 7.24 0.42 11.67
N ILE A 747 8.48 0.58 12.13
CA ILE A 747 9.51 1.37 11.44
C ILE A 747 10.80 0.58 11.14
N GLY A 748 10.80 -0.73 11.41
CA GLY A 748 12.01 -1.56 11.33
C GLY A 748 13.00 -1.28 12.46
N HIS A 749 14.14 -1.95 12.41
CA HIS A 749 15.21 -1.83 13.38
C HIS A 749 16.18 -0.71 12.98
N LEU A 750 16.05 0.43 13.64
CA LEU A 750 16.84 1.64 13.39
C LEU A 750 18.27 1.63 13.95
N THR A 751 18.80 0.43 14.23
CA THR A 751 20.13 0.24 14.84
C THR A 751 20.38 1.20 16.03
N PRO A 752 21.37 2.12 16.09
CA PRO A 752 21.58 2.96 17.28
C PRO A 752 20.44 3.95 17.58
N ALA A 753 19.55 4.25 16.61
CA ALA A 753 18.37 5.10 16.82
C ALA A 753 17.14 4.32 17.35
N SER A 754 17.23 3.01 17.55
CA SER A 754 16.08 2.20 17.97
C SER A 754 15.61 2.51 19.38
N GLY A 755 16.55 2.73 20.31
CA GLY A 755 16.26 3.05 21.70
C GLY A 755 15.48 4.35 21.84
N ILE A 756 15.94 5.42 21.18
CA ILE A 756 15.25 6.72 21.23
C ILE A 756 13.86 6.66 20.57
N ALA A 757 13.68 5.88 19.51
CA ALA A 757 12.37 5.69 18.90
C ALA A 757 11.38 5.01 19.87
N GLY A 758 11.82 3.97 20.58
CA GLY A 758 11.04 3.33 21.64
C GLY A 758 10.74 4.29 22.80
N LEU A 759 11.72 5.10 23.21
CA LEU A 759 11.55 6.11 24.25
C LEU A 759 10.51 7.16 23.87
N ILE A 760 10.56 7.69 22.64
CA ILE A 760 9.61 8.68 22.13
C ILE A 760 8.20 8.08 22.07
N LYS A 761 8.04 6.89 21.47
CA LYS A 761 6.74 6.18 21.42
C LYS A 761 6.14 6.00 22.82
N THR A 762 6.96 5.56 23.78
CA THR A 762 6.53 5.30 25.15
C THR A 762 6.19 6.57 25.91
N THR A 763 6.98 7.62 25.71
CA THR A 763 6.74 8.94 26.28
C THR A 763 5.42 9.52 25.77
N LEU A 764 5.15 9.40 24.46
CA LEU A 764 3.87 9.81 23.87
C LEU A 764 2.70 8.95 24.35
N ALA A 765 2.90 7.64 24.55
CA ALA A 765 1.90 6.75 25.13
C ALA A 765 1.51 7.18 26.56
N LEU A 766 2.49 7.55 27.39
CA LEU A 766 2.27 8.07 28.74
C LEU A 766 1.68 9.48 28.75
N TYR A 767 2.03 10.32 27.79
CA TYR A 767 1.50 11.68 27.69
C TYR A 767 0.03 11.66 27.26
N HIS A 768 -0.29 10.89 26.21
CA HIS A 768 -1.63 10.80 25.66
C HIS A 768 -2.54 9.78 26.37
N LYS A 769 -1.99 8.95 27.26
CA LYS A 769 -2.69 7.86 27.95
C LYS A 769 -3.27 6.85 26.96
N VAL A 770 -2.46 6.42 26.00
CA VAL A 770 -2.83 5.46 24.94
C VAL A 770 -1.84 4.31 24.93
N LEU A 771 -2.32 3.08 24.82
CA LEU A 771 -1.46 1.93 24.54
C LEU A 771 -1.36 1.73 23.03
N PRO A 772 -0.18 1.96 22.42
CA PRO A 772 0.03 1.79 20.98
C PRO A 772 0.11 0.29 20.62
N PRO A 773 -0.29 -0.08 19.40
CA PRO A 773 -0.25 -1.47 18.95
C PRO A 773 1.18 -1.95 18.73
N THR A 774 1.35 -3.26 18.64
CA THR A 774 2.47 -3.93 17.99
C THR A 774 1.91 -4.68 16.80
N LEU A 775 2.55 -4.51 15.65
CA LEU A 775 2.07 -5.01 14.37
C LEU A 775 2.68 -6.38 14.06
N HIS A 776 2.09 -7.07 13.09
CA HIS A 776 2.62 -8.32 12.51
C HIS A 776 2.69 -9.49 13.50
N VAL A 777 1.72 -9.60 14.40
CA VAL A 777 1.55 -10.74 15.29
C VAL A 777 0.30 -11.51 14.88
N ASP A 778 0.49 -12.73 14.39
CA ASP A 778 -0.58 -13.67 14.05
C ASP A 778 -0.81 -14.65 15.22
N VAL A 779 0.25 -15.10 15.89
CA VAL A 779 0.21 -15.98 17.06
C VAL A 779 1.25 -15.51 18.08
N ALA A 780 0.82 -15.23 19.31
CA ALA A 780 1.74 -14.83 20.38
C ALA A 780 2.76 -15.95 20.69
N HIS A 781 4.01 -15.56 20.98
CA HIS A 781 5.04 -16.50 21.43
C HIS A 781 4.56 -17.29 22.66
N SER A 782 4.82 -18.60 22.68
CA SER A 782 4.48 -19.52 23.77
C SER A 782 4.79 -19.05 25.20
N LYS A 783 5.87 -18.29 25.44
CA LYS A 783 6.20 -17.71 26.77
C LYS A 783 5.18 -16.68 27.25
N LEU A 784 4.45 -16.04 26.34
CA LEU A 784 3.35 -15.11 26.63
C LEU A 784 1.97 -15.79 26.72
N LEU A 785 1.85 -17.02 26.21
CA LEU A 785 0.63 -17.82 26.33
C LEU A 785 0.52 -18.56 27.69
N ASN A 786 1.54 -18.44 28.53
CA ASN A 786 1.54 -19.05 29.87
C ASN A 786 0.57 -18.31 30.81
N ASP A 787 -0.32 -19.05 31.49
CA ASP A 787 -1.29 -18.52 32.46
C ASP A 787 -0.65 -17.80 33.67
N HIS A 788 0.66 -17.86 33.84
CA HIS A 788 1.38 -17.18 34.93
C HIS A 788 2.13 -15.92 34.50
N THR A 789 2.16 -15.57 33.21
CA THR A 789 2.87 -14.35 32.77
C THR A 789 2.06 -13.09 33.11
N PRO A 790 2.69 -12.02 33.64
CA PRO A 790 2.02 -10.74 33.87
C PRO A 790 1.83 -9.93 32.57
N PHE A 791 2.39 -10.41 31.45
CA PHE A 791 2.44 -9.69 30.17
C PHE A 791 1.37 -10.12 29.18
N TYR A 792 0.94 -9.21 28.32
CA TYR A 792 0.13 -9.51 27.13
C TYR A 792 0.55 -8.66 25.93
N LEU A 793 0.41 -9.19 24.72
CA LEU A 793 0.69 -8.43 23.49
C LEU A 793 -0.44 -7.45 23.19
N ASN A 794 -0.10 -6.17 23.10
CA ASN A 794 -1.06 -5.15 22.69
C ASN A 794 -1.03 -4.99 21.17
N THR A 795 -1.95 -5.62 20.44
CA THR A 795 -2.00 -5.59 18.95
C THR A 795 -2.92 -4.53 18.37
N VAL A 796 -3.66 -3.80 19.22
CA VAL A 796 -4.58 -2.74 18.81
C VAL A 796 -4.32 -1.47 19.61
N THR A 797 -4.53 -0.31 18.98
CA THR A 797 -4.55 0.97 19.70
C THR A 797 -5.72 0.96 20.70
N ARG A 798 -5.47 1.33 21.95
CA ARG A 798 -6.53 1.39 22.97
C ARG A 798 -6.28 2.49 24.00
N PRO A 799 -7.33 3.02 24.64
CA PRO A 799 -7.15 3.92 25.77
C PRO A 799 -6.43 3.19 26.93
N TRP A 800 -5.49 3.89 27.56
CA TRP A 800 -4.77 3.37 28.72
C TRP A 800 -5.56 3.69 30.00
N ILE A 801 -6.65 2.96 30.23
CA ILE A 801 -7.49 3.13 31.43
C ILE A 801 -6.75 2.61 32.66
N HIS A 802 -6.36 3.54 33.53
CA HIS A 802 -5.62 3.26 34.74
C HIS A 802 -6.61 3.31 35.92
N GLY A 803 -6.95 2.12 36.44
CA GLY A 803 -7.99 1.99 37.46
C GLY A 803 -7.57 2.43 38.87
N ASP A 804 -6.28 2.50 39.16
CA ASP A 804 -5.76 2.82 40.50
C ASP A 804 -5.50 4.33 40.64
N VAL A 805 -6.51 5.07 41.08
CA VAL A 805 -6.35 6.47 41.49
C VAL A 805 -6.04 6.44 42.99
N PRO A 806 -4.75 6.49 43.39
CA PRO A 806 -3.83 7.52 42.92
C PRO A 806 -2.52 7.05 42.28
N ALA A 807 -2.29 5.79 41.97
CA ALA A 807 -1.02 5.34 41.36
C ALA A 807 -0.82 5.93 39.94
N PRO A 808 0.38 6.38 39.53
CA PRO A 808 0.64 6.88 38.18
C PRO A 808 0.86 5.76 37.15
N ARG A 809 0.49 6.02 35.89
CA ARG A 809 0.89 5.17 34.75
C ARG A 809 2.40 5.16 34.61
N ARG A 810 2.96 3.97 34.41
CA ARG A 810 4.40 3.76 34.26
C ARG A 810 4.70 2.82 33.12
N ALA A 811 5.85 3.02 32.50
CA ALA A 811 6.34 2.22 31.38
C ALA A 811 7.83 1.92 31.51
N GLY A 812 8.29 0.84 30.89
CA GLY A 812 9.71 0.53 30.72
C GLY A 812 10.09 0.52 29.24
N VAL A 813 11.33 0.88 28.92
CA VAL A 813 11.89 0.85 27.56
C VAL A 813 13.18 0.06 27.54
N ASN A 814 13.26 -0.97 26.72
CA ASN A 814 14.43 -1.84 26.57
C ASN A 814 15.21 -1.50 25.29
N ALA A 815 16.53 -1.52 25.38
CA ALA A 815 17.40 -1.61 24.21
C ALA A 815 18.58 -2.54 24.50
N PHE A 816 18.66 -3.65 23.78
CA PHE A 816 19.70 -4.66 23.92
C PHE A 816 20.58 -4.64 22.68
N GLY A 817 21.82 -4.21 22.88
CA GLY A 817 22.81 -4.00 21.84
C GLY A 817 23.54 -5.28 21.48
N PHE A 818 23.82 -5.44 20.18
CA PHE A 818 24.77 -6.43 19.69
C PHE A 818 26.12 -6.28 20.43
N GLY A 819 26.73 -7.39 20.83
CA GLY A 819 27.91 -7.38 21.70
C GLY A 819 27.59 -7.39 23.20
N GLY A 820 26.31 -7.55 23.56
CA GLY A 820 25.87 -7.75 24.94
C GLY A 820 25.90 -6.47 25.77
N ILE A 821 25.42 -5.36 25.22
CA ILE A 821 25.28 -4.07 25.91
C ILE A 821 23.80 -3.80 26.13
N ASN A 822 23.34 -3.84 27.37
CA ASN A 822 21.91 -3.74 27.67
C ASN A 822 21.59 -2.41 28.34
N ALA A 823 20.42 -1.84 28.02
CA ALA A 823 19.91 -0.64 28.63
C ALA A 823 18.40 -0.75 28.91
N HIS A 824 17.98 -0.24 30.06
CA HIS A 824 16.58 -0.10 30.47
C HIS A 824 16.31 1.31 30.99
N VAL A 825 15.15 1.87 30.64
CA VAL A 825 14.66 3.16 31.16
C VAL A 825 13.26 2.98 31.73
N VAL A 826 13.05 3.44 32.97
CA VAL A 826 11.74 3.48 33.64
C VAL A 826 11.15 4.88 33.52
N LEU A 827 9.95 4.96 32.96
CA LEU A 827 9.18 6.18 32.74
C LEU A 827 7.92 6.20 33.60
N GLU A 828 7.50 7.40 34.00
CA GLU A 828 6.27 7.67 34.73
C GLU A 828 5.54 8.85 34.09
N GLU A 829 4.21 8.81 34.09
CA GLU A 829 3.41 9.93 33.59
C GLU A 829 3.62 11.19 34.43
N HIS A 830 3.61 12.35 33.77
CA HIS A 830 3.43 13.62 34.47
C HIS A 830 1.94 13.87 34.69
N ARG A 831 1.56 14.33 35.88
CA ARG A 831 0.19 14.68 36.26
C ARG A 831 0.13 16.18 36.53
N ASP A 832 -0.43 16.91 35.57
CA ASP A 832 -0.70 18.34 35.69
C ASP A 832 -2.13 18.58 36.19
N ALA A 833 -2.35 19.74 36.80
CA ALA A 833 -3.69 20.20 37.14
C ALA A 833 -4.55 20.53 35.90
N ASP A 834 -3.93 20.66 34.72
CA ASP A 834 -4.52 21.23 33.50
C ASP A 834 -4.55 20.23 32.32
N GLU A 835 -4.68 18.92 32.60
CA GLU A 835 -4.78 17.85 31.57
C GLU A 835 -5.86 18.11 30.52
N ALA A 836 -6.89 18.89 30.84
CA ALA A 836 -7.95 19.27 29.90
C ALA A 836 -7.42 20.04 28.67
N ASN A 837 -6.28 20.72 28.79
CA ASN A 837 -5.67 21.54 27.73
C ASN A 837 -4.55 20.83 26.96
N SER A 838 -4.25 19.57 27.27
CA SER A 838 -3.23 18.81 26.53
C SER A 838 -3.65 18.59 25.07
N PRO A 839 -2.74 18.75 24.09
CA PRO A 839 -3.05 18.48 22.68
C PRO A 839 -3.47 17.03 22.47
N SER A 840 -4.51 16.81 21.65
CA SER A 840 -4.93 15.46 21.23
C SER A 840 -3.79 14.69 20.57
N CYS A 841 -3.76 13.37 20.76
CA CYS A 841 -2.79 12.48 20.13
C CYS A 841 -2.96 12.34 18.62
N GLN A 842 -4.12 12.76 18.08
CA GLN A 842 -4.45 12.61 16.68
C GLN A 842 -4.54 14.00 16.04
N LEU A 843 -3.51 14.34 15.26
CA LEU A 843 -3.40 15.60 14.52
C LEU A 843 -4.24 15.61 13.22
N GLU A 844 -4.78 14.45 12.82
CA GLU A 844 -5.58 14.24 11.61
C GLU A 844 -6.75 13.31 11.92
N TRP A 845 -7.97 13.84 11.90
CA TRP A 845 -9.19 13.08 12.14
C TRP A 845 -9.61 12.33 10.86
N GLU A 846 -10.32 11.21 11.00
CA GLU A 846 -10.90 10.48 9.85
C GLU A 846 -11.92 11.33 9.08
N SER A 847 -12.51 12.31 9.76
CA SER A 847 -13.42 13.28 9.17
C SER A 847 -13.38 14.61 9.92
N GLU A 848 -13.73 15.68 9.20
CA GLU A 848 -13.79 17.04 9.71
C GLU A 848 -15.21 17.60 9.55
N LEU A 849 -15.66 18.37 10.55
CA LEU A 849 -16.96 19.04 10.53
C LEU A 849 -16.83 20.45 9.92
N CYS A 850 -17.29 20.58 8.68
CA CYS A 850 -17.36 21.87 7.99
C CYS A 850 -18.72 22.51 8.22
N ILE A 851 -18.75 23.64 8.93
CA ILE A 851 -19.97 24.40 9.22
C ILE A 851 -19.97 25.63 8.31
N LEU A 852 -21.11 25.90 7.67
CA LEU A 852 -21.36 27.15 6.95
C LEU A 852 -22.67 27.74 7.44
N ALA A 853 -22.71 29.07 7.58
CA ALA A 853 -23.94 29.75 7.92
C ALA A 853 -24.05 31.12 7.23
N ALA A 854 -25.27 31.47 6.87
CA ALA A 854 -25.57 32.68 6.12
C ALA A 854 -26.96 33.25 6.48
N PRO A 855 -27.20 34.56 6.30
CA PRO A 855 -28.48 35.18 6.65
C PRO A 855 -29.66 34.71 5.77
N SER A 856 -29.38 34.16 4.59
CA SER A 856 -30.37 33.64 3.66
C SER A 856 -29.85 32.43 2.88
N ARG A 857 -30.77 31.62 2.33
CA ARG A 857 -30.46 30.51 1.44
C ARG A 857 -29.60 30.94 0.25
N GLN A 858 -29.93 32.09 -0.37
CA GLN A 858 -29.18 32.59 -1.52
C GLN A 858 -27.74 32.96 -1.15
N ALA A 859 -27.53 33.57 0.02
CA ALA A 859 -26.19 33.89 0.51
C ALA A 859 -25.39 32.60 0.81
N LEU A 860 -26.05 31.57 1.33
CA LEU A 860 -25.43 30.26 1.55
C LEU A 860 -25.01 29.61 0.22
N ILE A 861 -25.88 29.61 -0.79
CA ILE A 861 -25.57 29.14 -2.16
C ILE A 861 -24.33 29.86 -2.72
N THR A 862 -24.26 31.19 -2.57
CA THR A 862 -23.09 31.97 -3.00
C THR A 862 -21.82 31.57 -2.24
N GLN A 863 -21.88 31.36 -0.93
CA GLN A 863 -20.74 30.87 -0.15
C GLN A 863 -20.27 29.48 -0.61
N LEU A 864 -21.20 28.56 -0.89
CA LEU A 864 -20.87 27.22 -1.40
C LEU A 864 -20.15 27.30 -2.75
N GLN A 865 -20.64 28.15 -3.66
CA GLN A 865 -20.02 28.37 -4.97
C GLN A 865 -18.61 28.96 -4.84
N GLN A 866 -18.42 29.92 -3.94
CA GLN A 866 -17.09 30.49 -3.65
C GLN A 866 -16.14 29.44 -3.07
N LEU A 867 -16.60 28.65 -2.10
CA LEU A 867 -15.80 27.59 -1.50
C LEU A 867 -15.39 26.54 -2.55
N LEU A 868 -16.32 26.11 -3.41
CA LEU A 868 -16.01 25.21 -4.53
C LEU A 868 -14.93 25.81 -5.45
N SER A 869 -15.02 27.10 -5.79
CA SER A 869 -14.01 27.77 -6.63
C SER A 869 -12.62 27.80 -5.99
N VAL A 870 -12.53 28.00 -4.66
CA VAL A 870 -11.27 27.96 -3.92
C VAL A 870 -10.68 26.55 -3.92
N LEU A 871 -11.53 25.54 -3.70
CA LEU A 871 -11.15 24.12 -3.74
C LEU A 871 -10.71 23.63 -5.13
N GLU A 872 -11.09 24.34 -6.20
CA GLU A 872 -10.65 24.09 -7.57
C GLU A 872 -9.35 24.85 -7.91
N ALA A 873 -9.17 26.06 -7.37
CA ALA A 873 -8.04 26.94 -7.70
C ALA A 873 -6.76 26.63 -6.91
N THR A 874 -6.84 26.03 -5.73
CA THR A 874 -5.67 25.79 -4.86
C THR A 874 -5.72 24.38 -4.27
N SER A 875 -4.59 23.65 -4.32
CA SER A 875 -4.51 22.23 -3.94
C SER A 875 -3.82 21.96 -2.59
N THR A 876 -3.34 23.00 -1.90
CA THR A 876 -2.30 22.90 -0.86
C THR A 876 -2.74 23.20 0.58
N PHE A 877 -4.03 23.19 0.91
CA PHE A 877 -4.50 23.30 2.31
C PHE A 877 -4.94 21.95 2.88
N LEU A 878 -4.86 21.79 4.20
CA LEU A 878 -5.37 20.63 4.93
C LEU A 878 -6.86 20.81 5.23
N LEU A 879 -7.62 19.71 5.20
CA LEU A 879 -9.07 19.75 5.45
C LEU A 879 -9.41 20.35 6.83
N LYS A 880 -8.62 20.00 7.86
CA LYS A 880 -8.78 20.51 9.22
C LYS A 880 -8.65 22.03 9.33
N ASP A 881 -7.71 22.63 8.59
CA ASP A 881 -7.47 24.08 8.62
C ASP A 881 -8.64 24.81 7.96
N LEU A 882 -9.19 24.22 6.89
CA LEU A 882 -10.38 24.72 6.23
C LEU A 882 -11.61 24.60 7.15
N ALA A 883 -11.83 23.44 7.77
CA ALA A 883 -12.95 23.23 8.70
C ALA A 883 -12.89 24.19 9.89
N TYR A 884 -11.70 24.39 10.46
CA TYR A 884 -11.46 25.37 11.52
C TYR A 884 -11.80 26.79 11.06
N THR A 885 -11.33 27.20 9.88
CA THR A 885 -11.61 28.53 9.31
C THR A 885 -13.12 28.75 9.06
N LEU A 886 -13.81 27.73 8.55
CA LEU A 886 -15.26 27.76 8.32
C LEU A 886 -16.04 27.85 9.64
N SER A 887 -15.59 27.15 10.68
CA SER A 887 -16.17 27.21 12.02
C SER A 887 -16.07 28.63 12.62
N LEU A 888 -14.89 29.27 12.53
CA LEU A 888 -14.67 30.63 13.01
C LEU A 888 -15.54 31.69 12.32
N THR A 889 -15.87 31.47 11.05
CA THR A 889 -16.56 32.46 10.19
C THR A 889 -18.07 32.27 10.11
N SER A 890 -18.60 31.12 10.54
CA SER A 890 -20.02 30.79 10.41
C SER A 890 -20.93 31.70 11.25
N GLY A 891 -20.54 32.03 12.48
CA GLY A 891 -21.36 32.86 13.38
C GLY A 891 -22.79 32.33 13.62
N SER A 892 -23.62 33.14 14.29
CA SER A 892 -25.04 32.81 14.50
C SER A 892 -25.92 33.39 13.40
N GLN A 893 -26.08 32.65 12.31
CA GLN A 893 -26.94 33.03 11.18
C GLN A 893 -28.17 32.11 11.05
N ARG A 894 -29.18 32.58 10.31
CA ARG A 894 -30.48 31.92 10.11
C ARG A 894 -30.35 30.60 9.34
N CYS A 895 -29.66 30.58 8.21
CA CYS A 895 -29.49 29.36 7.41
C CYS A 895 -28.16 28.67 7.76
N ARG A 896 -28.19 27.36 8.03
CA ARG A 896 -26.99 26.59 8.42
C ARG A 896 -26.86 25.30 7.62
N LEU A 897 -25.64 25.01 7.20
CA LEU A 897 -25.23 23.76 6.58
C LEU A 897 -24.05 23.19 7.36
N ALA A 898 -24.15 21.94 7.78
CA ALA A 898 -23.05 21.17 8.33
C ALA A 898 -22.74 20.00 7.40
N ILE A 899 -21.46 19.82 7.08
CA ILE A 899 -20.95 18.73 6.26
C ILE A 899 -19.86 18.02 7.04
N ILE A 900 -20.02 16.71 7.25
CA ILE A 900 -18.96 15.84 7.74
C ILE A 900 -18.20 15.32 6.52
N ALA A 901 -16.93 15.69 6.37
CA ALA A 901 -16.12 15.33 5.21
C ALA A 901 -14.88 14.53 5.62
N THR A 902 -14.55 13.47 4.88
CA THR A 902 -13.35 12.63 5.15
C THR A 902 -12.12 13.07 4.36
N SER A 903 -12.32 13.90 3.34
CA SER A 903 -11.26 14.45 2.50
C SER A 903 -11.74 15.74 1.81
N LEU A 904 -10.82 16.49 1.20
CA LEU A 904 -11.20 17.66 0.39
C LEU A 904 -12.01 17.28 -0.86
N ASP A 905 -11.80 16.08 -1.41
CA ASP A 905 -12.59 15.59 -2.55
C ASP A 905 -14.01 15.17 -2.11
N ASP A 906 -14.12 14.50 -0.96
CA ASP A 906 -15.41 14.18 -0.33
C ASP A 906 -16.18 15.46 0.02
N LEU A 907 -15.51 16.46 0.59
CA LEU A 907 -16.10 17.79 0.81
C LEU A 907 -16.59 18.41 -0.51
N ARG A 908 -15.80 18.36 -1.58
CA ARG A 908 -16.19 18.90 -2.90
C ARG A 908 -17.45 18.20 -3.42
N HIS A 909 -17.50 16.87 -3.36
CA HIS A 909 -18.66 16.09 -3.78
C HIS A 909 -19.91 16.44 -2.97
N LYS A 910 -19.77 16.53 -1.64
CA LYS A 910 -20.86 16.89 -0.73
C LYS A 910 -21.33 18.33 -0.90
N LEU A 911 -20.43 19.27 -1.22
CA LEU A 911 -20.77 20.65 -1.56
C LEU A 911 -21.57 20.72 -2.86
N VAL A 912 -21.19 19.98 -3.91
CA VAL A 912 -21.96 19.91 -5.16
C VAL A 912 -23.36 19.36 -4.91
N HIS A 913 -23.47 18.28 -4.14
CA HIS A 913 -24.76 17.69 -3.77
C HIS A 913 -25.63 18.65 -2.93
N ALA A 914 -25.03 19.33 -1.94
CA ALA A 914 -25.71 20.32 -1.12
C ALA A 914 -26.18 21.51 -1.98
N LEU A 915 -25.36 21.98 -2.93
CA LEU A 915 -25.71 23.06 -3.84
C LEU A 915 -26.90 22.68 -4.73
N ALA A 916 -26.90 21.47 -5.31
CA ALA A 916 -28.03 20.97 -6.09
C ALA A 916 -29.32 20.92 -5.25
N SER A 917 -29.23 20.44 -4.00
CA SER A 917 -30.35 20.37 -3.07
C SER A 917 -30.87 21.75 -2.66
N LEU A 918 -29.98 22.70 -2.39
CA LEU A 918 -30.35 24.07 -1.97
C LEU A 918 -30.97 24.88 -3.12
N ASN A 919 -30.57 24.60 -4.36
CA ASN A 919 -31.18 25.19 -5.56
C ASN A 919 -32.62 24.69 -5.80
N ASP A 920 -33.02 23.55 -5.22
CA ASP A 920 -34.41 23.16 -5.17
C ASP A 920 -35.15 23.98 -4.08
N PRO A 921 -36.06 24.90 -4.45
CA PRO A 921 -36.77 25.73 -3.49
C PRO A 921 -37.69 24.93 -2.55
N THR A 922 -38.00 23.67 -2.87
CA THR A 922 -38.82 22.79 -2.02
C THR A 922 -38.02 22.13 -0.89
N CYS A 923 -36.69 22.05 -1.01
CA CYS A 923 -35.83 21.47 0.02
C CYS A 923 -35.80 22.38 1.26
N ARG A 924 -36.44 21.97 2.36
CA ARG A 924 -36.42 22.71 3.65
C ARG A 924 -35.39 22.19 4.64
N GLN A 925 -34.99 20.94 4.48
CA GLN A 925 -34.03 20.29 5.35
C GLN A 925 -33.29 19.19 4.58
N ILE A 926 -32.00 19.05 4.86
CA ILE A 926 -31.23 17.87 4.48
C ILE A 926 -31.01 17.09 5.78
N LYS A 927 -31.52 15.85 5.87
CA LYS A 927 -31.28 14.93 7.01
C LYS A 927 -30.50 13.72 6.47
N GLY A 928 -29.25 13.58 6.89
CA GLY A 928 -28.26 12.76 6.19
C GLY A 928 -28.32 11.25 6.45
N LEU A 929 -28.28 10.47 5.36
CA LEU A 929 -27.55 9.20 5.25
C LEU A 929 -26.13 9.41 4.65
N GLN A 930 -25.76 10.64 4.23
CA GLN A 930 -24.48 10.99 3.58
C GLN A 930 -23.66 12.07 4.33
N GLY A 931 -23.97 12.37 5.59
CA GLY A 931 -23.18 13.34 6.40
C GLY A 931 -23.39 14.83 6.08
N CYS A 932 -24.43 15.19 5.32
CA CYS A 932 -24.85 16.59 5.10
C CYS A 932 -26.12 16.91 5.88
N TYR A 933 -26.14 18.06 6.54
CA TYR A 933 -27.27 18.54 7.34
C TYR A 933 -27.53 20.01 7.07
N PHE A 934 -28.71 20.33 6.52
CA PHE A 934 -29.11 21.71 6.25
C PHE A 934 -30.38 22.05 7.01
N SER A 935 -30.44 23.24 7.58
CA SER A 935 -31.65 23.82 8.15
C SER A 935 -31.74 25.30 7.81
N GLU A 936 -32.88 25.71 7.22
CA GLU A 936 -33.16 27.10 6.89
C GLU A 936 -33.51 27.95 8.11
N GLU A 937 -34.06 27.32 9.15
CA GLU A 937 -34.34 27.89 10.47
C GLU A 937 -34.01 26.84 11.54
N PRO A 938 -32.82 26.90 12.16
CA PRO A 938 -32.38 25.88 13.09
C PRO A 938 -33.34 25.82 14.30
N PRO A 939 -33.89 24.63 14.62
CA PRO A 939 -34.87 24.49 15.70
C PRO A 939 -34.30 24.85 17.08
N GLY A 940 -32.97 24.82 17.25
CA GLY A 940 -32.29 25.23 18.48
C GLY A 940 -32.29 26.73 18.78
N ALA A 941 -32.70 27.60 17.84
CA ALA A 941 -32.72 29.05 18.09
C ALA A 941 -33.82 29.49 19.08
N THR A 942 -34.87 28.67 19.25
CA THR A 942 -36.00 28.95 20.17
C THR A 942 -36.46 27.71 20.96
N GLY A 943 -35.96 26.52 20.64
CA GLY A 943 -36.28 25.27 21.32
C GLY A 943 -35.48 25.08 22.62
N LYS A 944 -36.08 24.37 23.57
CA LYS A 944 -35.36 23.88 24.77
C LYS A 944 -34.73 22.52 24.49
N LEU A 945 -33.52 22.29 24.99
CA LEU A 945 -32.77 21.05 24.83
C LEU A 945 -32.96 20.13 26.04
N ALA A 946 -33.33 18.87 25.80
CA ALA A 946 -33.37 17.86 26.85
C ALA A 946 -32.32 16.78 26.59
N PHE A 947 -31.49 16.47 27.60
CA PHE A 947 -30.63 15.28 27.56
C PHE A 947 -31.37 14.10 28.18
N VAL A 948 -31.38 12.97 27.46
CA VAL A 948 -32.00 11.73 27.91
C VAL A 948 -30.91 10.73 28.23
N PHE A 949 -30.82 10.33 29.49
CA PHE A 949 -29.84 9.38 30.02
C PHE A 949 -30.49 8.00 30.14
N PRO A 950 -30.11 7.03 29.29
CA PRO A 950 -30.66 5.68 29.34
C PRO A 950 -30.22 4.95 30.63
N GLY A 951 -30.86 3.81 30.90
CA GLY A 951 -30.41 2.88 31.94
C GLY A 951 -29.51 1.79 31.36
N GLU A 952 -29.37 0.70 32.10
CA GLU A 952 -28.72 -0.52 31.61
C GLU A 952 -29.39 -1.02 30.33
N GLY A 953 -28.58 -1.50 29.37
CA GLY A 953 -29.03 -1.93 28.04
C GLY A 953 -28.27 -1.28 26.89
N SER A 954 -27.63 -0.14 27.13
CA SER A 954 -26.88 0.63 26.12
C SER A 954 -25.38 0.35 26.11
N GLN A 955 -24.85 -0.39 27.09
CA GLN A 955 -23.43 -0.73 27.16
C GLN A 955 -23.03 -1.72 26.06
N TYR A 956 -21.82 -1.53 25.51
CA TYR A 956 -21.20 -2.44 24.55
C TYR A 956 -19.68 -2.45 24.73
N ILE A 957 -19.02 -3.51 24.28
CA ILE A 957 -17.57 -3.63 24.34
C ILE A 957 -16.92 -2.51 23.51
N ASN A 958 -15.87 -1.89 24.05
CA ASN A 958 -15.16 -0.75 23.49
C ASN A 958 -16.04 0.50 23.30
N MET A 959 -17.11 0.67 24.07
CA MET A 959 -17.88 1.91 24.06
C MET A 959 -17.00 3.12 24.39
N LEU A 960 -17.12 4.16 23.57
CA LEU A 960 -16.39 5.43 23.69
C LEU A 960 -14.85 5.27 23.71
N ALA A 961 -14.30 4.14 23.22
CA ALA A 961 -12.85 3.89 23.25
C ALA A 961 -12.05 4.93 22.43
N ASP A 962 -12.58 5.29 21.27
CA ASP A 962 -12.10 6.38 20.41
C ASP A 962 -12.14 7.72 21.15
N LEU A 963 -13.25 8.04 21.80
CA LEU A 963 -13.36 9.28 22.57
C LEU A 963 -12.42 9.31 23.78
N CYS A 964 -12.17 8.18 24.46
CA CYS A 964 -11.21 8.10 25.57
C CYS A 964 -9.77 8.41 25.14
N ILE A 965 -9.44 8.15 23.88
CA ILE A 965 -8.13 8.46 23.30
C ILE A 965 -8.00 9.98 23.07
N HIS A 966 -9.08 10.65 22.64
CA HIS A 966 -9.06 12.07 22.26
C HIS A 966 -9.42 13.04 23.39
N PHE A 967 -10.27 12.63 24.33
CA PHE A 967 -10.87 13.50 25.32
C PHE A 967 -10.53 13.00 26.74
N PRO A 968 -9.56 13.63 27.43
CA PRO A 968 -9.18 13.30 28.81
C PRO A 968 -10.37 13.22 29.77
N GLU A 969 -11.35 14.11 29.59
CA GLU A 969 -12.60 14.14 30.37
C GLU A 969 -13.44 12.88 30.21
N VAL A 970 -13.47 12.28 29.01
CA VAL A 970 -14.20 11.04 28.74
C VAL A 970 -13.46 9.88 29.41
N ARG A 971 -12.14 9.81 29.21
CA ARG A 971 -11.28 8.80 29.84
C ARG A 971 -11.35 8.83 31.36
N HIS A 972 -11.38 10.02 31.97
CA HIS A 972 -11.42 10.21 33.41
C HIS A 972 -12.59 9.46 34.08
N TRP A 973 -13.78 9.47 33.46
CA TRP A 973 -14.93 8.74 34.00
C TRP A 973 -14.77 7.23 33.93
N PHE A 974 -14.08 6.72 32.91
CA PHE A 974 -13.73 5.30 32.84
C PHE A 974 -12.63 4.92 33.84
N ASP A 975 -11.66 5.80 34.11
CA ASP A 975 -10.68 5.60 35.19
C ASP A 975 -11.41 5.50 36.55
N LEU A 976 -12.28 6.47 36.87
CA LEU A 976 -13.08 6.51 38.10
C LEU A 976 -14.01 5.31 38.28
N SER A 977 -14.54 4.74 37.19
CA SER A 977 -15.47 3.59 37.26
C SER A 977 -14.86 2.36 37.94
N ASN A 978 -13.53 2.25 38.01
CA ASN A 978 -12.84 1.13 38.64
C ASN A 978 -12.69 1.30 40.15
N GLN A 979 -12.72 2.53 40.67
CA GLN A 979 -12.40 2.83 42.07
C GLN A 979 -13.26 2.04 43.07
N PRO A 980 -14.60 1.95 42.93
CA PRO A 980 -15.41 1.18 43.87
C PRO A 980 -15.05 -0.31 43.90
N PHE A 981 -14.63 -0.88 42.76
CA PHE A 981 -14.24 -2.29 42.65
C PHE A 981 -12.89 -2.55 43.32
N ILE A 982 -11.97 -1.59 43.23
CA ILE A 982 -10.67 -1.67 43.91
C ILE A 982 -10.83 -1.57 45.42
N GLU A 983 -11.65 -0.63 45.91
CA GLU A 983 -11.94 -0.50 47.35
C GLU A 983 -12.59 -1.77 47.93
N GLN A 984 -13.38 -2.48 47.13
CA GLN A 984 -14.00 -3.76 47.47
C GLN A 984 -13.09 -4.98 47.23
N HIS A 985 -11.83 -4.78 46.81
CA HIS A 985 -10.87 -5.85 46.52
C HIS A 985 -11.39 -6.86 45.49
N SER A 986 -12.12 -6.37 44.48
CA SER A 986 -12.60 -7.20 43.36
C SER A 986 -11.45 -7.61 42.45
N ASP A 987 -11.40 -8.90 42.09
CA ASP A 987 -10.45 -9.46 41.12
C ASP A 987 -10.77 -9.09 39.66
N SER A 988 -11.96 -8.54 39.39
CA SER A 988 -12.40 -8.14 38.06
C SER A 988 -12.76 -6.66 38.06
N LEU A 989 -12.03 -5.87 37.27
CA LEU A 989 -12.26 -4.45 37.13
C LEU A 989 -13.14 -4.16 35.90
N PRO A 990 -14.04 -3.16 35.97
CA PRO A 990 -14.88 -2.77 34.84
C PRO A 990 -14.09 -2.47 33.56
N ARG A 991 -12.90 -1.85 33.66
CA ARG A 991 -12.03 -1.59 32.51
C ARG A 991 -11.67 -2.85 31.72
N ASP A 992 -11.52 -3.99 32.39
CA ASP A 992 -11.12 -5.25 31.76
C ASP A 992 -12.29 -5.89 30.99
N VAL A 993 -13.51 -5.41 31.25
CA VAL A 993 -14.74 -5.81 30.55
C VAL A 993 -15.09 -4.82 29.45
N PHE A 994 -14.99 -3.50 29.71
CA PHE A 994 -15.26 -2.46 28.73
C PHE A 994 -14.22 -2.43 27.62
N PHE A 995 -12.95 -2.60 27.97
CA PHE A 995 -11.80 -2.57 27.05
C PHE A 995 -11.01 -3.88 27.15
N PRO A 996 -11.62 -5.03 26.78
CA PRO A 996 -11.04 -6.35 27.00
C PRO A 996 -9.70 -6.49 26.30
N LEU A 997 -8.73 -7.17 26.93
CA LEU A 997 -7.39 -7.33 26.37
C LEU A 997 -7.42 -7.92 24.95
N PRO A 998 -6.51 -7.52 24.05
CA PRO A 998 -6.45 -8.09 22.70
C PRO A 998 -6.13 -9.57 22.81
N THR A 999 -6.92 -10.42 22.14
CA THR A 999 -6.74 -11.86 22.19
C THR A 999 -6.33 -12.40 20.85
N ILE A 1000 -5.15 -13.01 20.82
CA ILE A 1000 -4.59 -13.68 19.66
C ILE A 1000 -4.99 -15.17 19.79
N GLY A 1001 -6.20 -15.51 19.33
CA GLY A 1001 -6.83 -16.84 19.47
C GLY A 1001 -8.34 -16.81 19.83
N SER A 1002 -9.07 -17.91 19.62
CA SER A 1002 -10.54 -17.98 19.47
C SER A 1002 -11.40 -18.05 20.74
N HIS A 1003 -10.93 -17.71 21.95
CA HIS A 1003 -11.59 -18.17 23.19
C HIS A 1003 -12.00 -17.14 24.26
N THR A 1004 -11.98 -15.83 24.03
CA THR A 1004 -12.19 -14.85 25.13
C THR A 1004 -13.38 -13.90 24.99
N THR A 1005 -13.87 -13.61 23.77
CA THR A 1005 -14.96 -12.65 23.52
C THR A 1005 -16.26 -13.01 24.25
N ALA A 1006 -16.64 -14.30 24.29
CA ALA A 1006 -17.89 -14.73 24.92
C ALA A 1006 -17.92 -14.54 26.45
N SER A 1007 -16.76 -14.49 27.13
CA SER A 1007 -16.68 -14.34 28.58
C SER A 1007 -16.81 -12.88 29.03
N SER A 1008 -16.15 -11.96 28.31
CA SER A 1008 -16.28 -10.51 28.53
C SER A 1008 -17.69 -10.03 28.16
N GLU A 1009 -18.28 -10.57 27.09
CA GLU A 1009 -19.68 -10.27 26.74
C GLU A 1009 -20.64 -10.64 27.87
N ARG A 1010 -20.53 -11.83 28.47
CA ARG A 1010 -21.37 -12.19 29.61
C ARG A 1010 -21.15 -11.30 30.84
N SER A 1011 -19.89 -10.93 31.10
CA SER A 1011 -19.52 -10.09 32.24
C SER A 1011 -20.05 -8.66 32.09
N LEU A 1012 -20.13 -8.15 30.85
CA LEU A 1012 -20.68 -6.83 30.54
C LEU A 1012 -22.14 -6.67 30.98
N TRP A 1013 -22.90 -7.76 30.98
CA TRP A 1013 -24.31 -7.79 31.38
C TRP A 1013 -24.51 -8.09 32.87
N GLN A 1014 -23.45 -8.25 33.66
CA GLN A 1014 -23.56 -8.28 35.12
C GLN A 1014 -23.93 -6.89 35.61
N MET A 1015 -24.90 -6.82 36.53
CA MET A 1015 -25.59 -5.57 36.88
C MET A 1015 -24.63 -4.49 37.42
N ASP A 1016 -23.68 -4.88 38.25
CA ASP A 1016 -22.64 -4.02 38.81
C ASP A 1016 -21.74 -3.41 37.72
N VAL A 1017 -21.28 -4.23 36.77
CA VAL A 1017 -20.44 -3.79 35.64
C VAL A 1017 -21.24 -2.95 34.65
N ALA A 1018 -22.46 -3.37 34.29
CA ALA A 1018 -23.35 -2.65 33.39
C ALA A 1018 -23.69 -1.25 33.93
N LEU A 1019 -24.03 -1.16 35.22
CA LEU A 1019 -24.32 0.11 35.89
C LEU A 1019 -23.11 1.04 35.91
N ALA A 1020 -21.92 0.52 36.27
CA ALA A 1020 -20.68 1.30 36.25
C ALA A 1020 -20.37 1.84 34.84
N GLY A 1021 -20.61 1.02 33.81
CA GLY A 1021 -20.36 1.37 32.42
C GLY A 1021 -21.28 2.46 31.90
N VAL A 1022 -22.60 2.32 32.10
CA VAL A 1022 -23.59 3.32 31.65
C VAL A 1022 -23.39 4.64 32.39
N LEU A 1023 -23.17 4.62 33.71
CA LEU A 1023 -22.92 5.85 34.47
C LEU A 1023 -21.65 6.56 34.03
N ALA A 1024 -20.57 5.82 33.75
CA ALA A 1024 -19.33 6.39 33.22
C ALA A 1024 -19.56 7.01 31.83
N ALA A 1025 -20.23 6.30 30.93
CA ALA A 1025 -20.52 6.76 29.58
C ALA A 1025 -21.41 8.02 29.56
N ASP A 1026 -22.49 8.02 30.35
CA ASP A 1026 -23.43 9.15 30.46
C ASP A 1026 -22.73 10.40 31.02
N SER A 1027 -21.90 10.21 32.06
CA SER A 1027 -21.14 11.30 32.67
C SER A 1027 -20.08 11.86 31.71
N ALA A 1028 -19.39 10.97 31.00
CA ALA A 1028 -18.40 11.31 29.98
C ALA A 1028 -19.00 12.11 28.83
N LEU A 1029 -20.06 11.60 28.20
CA LEU A 1029 -20.72 12.27 27.07
C LEU A 1029 -21.30 13.62 27.48
N ASN A 1030 -21.90 13.71 28.67
CA ASN A 1030 -22.37 15.00 29.16
C ASN A 1030 -21.23 16.00 29.40
N MET A 1031 -20.09 15.56 29.92
CA MET A 1031 -18.95 16.44 30.14
C MET A 1031 -18.37 16.94 28.81
N LEU A 1032 -18.27 16.05 27.82
CA LEU A 1032 -17.87 16.40 26.47
C LEU A 1032 -18.84 17.41 25.83
N LEU A 1033 -20.15 17.17 25.91
CA LEU A 1033 -21.16 18.09 25.39
C LEU A 1033 -21.10 19.46 26.07
N LYS A 1034 -20.88 19.52 27.39
CA LYS A 1034 -20.66 20.78 28.11
C LYS A 1034 -19.43 21.53 27.63
N ARG A 1035 -18.32 20.83 27.36
CA ARG A 1035 -17.09 21.43 26.81
C ARG A 1035 -17.34 22.04 25.43
N LEU A 1036 -18.22 21.43 24.64
CA LEU A 1036 -18.71 21.97 23.37
C LEU A 1036 -19.81 23.05 23.54
N GLU A 1037 -20.03 23.54 24.77
CA GLU A 1037 -21.05 24.53 25.13
C GLU A 1037 -22.50 24.10 24.86
N ILE A 1038 -22.74 22.78 24.69
CA ILE A 1038 -24.07 22.20 24.52
C ILE A 1038 -24.62 21.86 25.90
N CYS A 1039 -25.44 22.75 26.46
CA CYS A 1039 -26.05 22.59 27.77
C CYS A 1039 -27.55 22.26 27.67
N PRO A 1040 -28.06 21.27 28.44
CA PRO A 1040 -29.48 20.95 28.45
C PRO A 1040 -30.28 21.91 29.34
N ASP A 1041 -31.48 22.29 28.92
CA ASP A 1041 -32.50 22.95 29.75
C ASP A 1041 -33.22 21.96 30.68
N ALA A 1042 -33.25 20.68 30.29
CA ALA A 1042 -33.86 19.61 31.06
C ALA A 1042 -33.03 18.32 30.96
N VAL A 1043 -33.03 17.52 32.01
CA VAL A 1043 -32.45 16.17 31.99
C VAL A 1043 -33.52 15.16 32.36
N VAL A 1044 -33.58 14.05 31.63
CA VAL A 1044 -34.51 12.95 31.86
C VAL A 1044 -33.69 11.68 31.97
N GLY A 1045 -33.91 10.89 33.01
CA GLY A 1045 -33.22 9.62 33.22
C GLY A 1045 -34.21 8.45 33.21
N HIS A 1046 -33.82 7.34 32.60
CA HIS A 1046 -34.57 6.08 32.67
C HIS A 1046 -33.86 5.10 33.61
N SER A 1047 -34.57 4.56 34.60
CA SER A 1047 -34.00 3.63 35.60
C SER A 1047 -32.72 4.20 36.28
N SER A 1048 -31.57 3.56 36.14
CA SER A 1048 -30.28 4.03 36.67
C SER A 1048 -29.79 5.33 36.05
N GLY A 1049 -30.18 5.68 34.82
CA GLY A 1049 -29.97 7.04 34.29
C GLY A 1049 -30.66 8.12 35.14
N GLY A 1050 -31.68 7.74 35.92
CA GLY A 1050 -32.30 8.58 36.95
C GLY A 1050 -31.35 8.92 38.11
N ILE A 1051 -30.43 8.02 38.46
CA ILE A 1051 -29.40 8.23 39.50
C ILE A 1051 -28.52 9.42 39.07
N TYR A 1052 -28.06 9.43 37.83
CA TYR A 1052 -27.29 10.54 37.26
C TYR A 1052 -28.06 11.87 37.28
N CYS A 1053 -29.31 11.86 36.79
CA CYS A 1053 -30.18 13.04 36.82
C CYS A 1053 -30.39 13.58 38.25
N SER A 1054 -30.53 12.71 39.24
CA SER A 1054 -30.73 13.08 40.65
C SER A 1054 -29.51 13.73 41.28
N ALA A 1055 -28.30 13.24 40.97
CA ALA A 1055 -27.04 13.82 41.44
C ALA A 1055 -26.84 15.25 40.90
N ARG A 1056 -27.28 15.50 39.66
CA ARG A 1056 -27.14 16.80 38.99
C ARG A 1056 -28.19 17.84 39.38
N CYS A 1057 -29.41 17.43 39.72
CA CYS A 1057 -30.43 18.35 40.25
C CYS A 1057 -29.99 19.08 41.54
N ARG A 1058 -29.00 18.53 42.28
CA ARG A 1058 -28.37 19.22 43.41
C ARG A 1058 -27.33 20.26 43.00
N SER A 1059 -26.67 20.11 41.84
CA SER A 1059 -25.65 21.04 41.33
C SER A 1059 -26.22 22.14 40.42
N ILE A 1060 -27.44 21.99 39.88
CA ILE A 1060 -28.12 23.03 39.08
C ILE A 1060 -28.82 24.07 39.99
N LYS A 1061 -29.00 23.76 41.28
CA LYS A 1061 -29.54 24.66 42.31
C LYS A 1061 -28.47 25.40 43.12
N SER A 1062 -27.19 25.13 42.89
CA SER A 1062 -26.02 25.82 43.45
C SER A 1062 -25.28 26.55 42.34
#